data_AF-A0A928L5B0-F1
#
_entry.id   AF-A0A928L5B0-F1
#
_cell.length_a   1.000
_cell.length_b   1.000
_cell.length_c   1.000
_cell.angle_alpha   90.00
_cell.angle_beta   90.00
_cell.angle_gamma   90.00
#
_symmetry.space_group_name_H-M   'P 1'
#
loop_
_entity.id
_entity.type
_entity.pdbx_description
1 polymer ?
#
loop_
_entity_poly.entity_id
_entity_poly.type
_entity_poly.pdbx_seq_one_letter_code
_entity_poly.pdbx_strand_id
1 'polypeptide(L)'
;MKLKKFLAGLAAVTMVASCAISAGNSFVYYDTPVYAASALDTSSNLGEAAYITWAPVSGADGYNVYVDGVQIDSMLVRQYSGYFRADAVGLKAGSHTMKVVPTSAGTELTSEAFSQTVTVKAHDRSGYAFANGKALGAYNADGTLKSDAVVVYVTNENKDTVTCELNAEGKGNVTCTGVQNIITAYKKGKETRPIAIRFIGNIEDPANISKGDLYVDSATAGMTLEGIGNDATLNGFGLILKNCSNVEVRNLGFMNCNSEEGDNCGLQQGNTYCWVHNCDFFYGDAGTDSDQAKGDGALDTKKSQYITHSYNHFYDSGKCNLQGANSSDTSNYITYHHNWYDHSDSRHPRVRVAQVHVYNNYYDGNSKYGIGSTTDSDVFAENNYFRNCKVPMMISMQGSDTTKTLSEEDGGIIKAYGNEIVGATNYTPYSKSSTSFDCYDASSRNEQVPSSVKAAQGGATYNNFDTASDMYSYTVDAAADVPAIVEANAGRVDGGDFKWEFNDSVDDTDSEVNTALKAAIVAYDDSIIAIGSGFDADNDEPVTTEPVTTEPVTTTTKATEATTTTTTTKTTTTKATTANTPVVADAIYCSPDASSSGAGTKDDPIDVKSALTKVKAGGTIYLLGGTYKFSEQLTIEESNSGTAGAMKTIRAYPGADVYFDFSGQGAANSSVRGFVLDGSYWHFYGFEIAKAADNGMLLSGDNNLIEMMVFTDNQDTGLQLSRFQTAYSTVAQWPSNNTILNCTSKNNCDDATMENADGFAAKLTCGEGNVFDGCMAYNNSDDGWDLYAKEETGPIGVVTIRNCAAFRNGFTEYGEGFGDCDGNGFKLGGAGVGSAHVVENCIAFENLNCGFTDNNNPKLATITNCTAYNNDIDGNGKPNFSCYRCTDDGCDFSNVITYMNSDRLSASFPGGESAFKATNDKFVGTMENSIYYNGSKYYYVTDKTAIDNGDKIGTVVTNVNDDMFVSLEVAAYKTVSAGADSSYDFHSQWRNADGTINTNGFLEVKDSSEYSALGVNFANPAGDVNPPLTLQGDVNEDGDVNLTDIAALQKFLTKKSTTVTYAYDVNEDGKINVFDFVTLKRILIG
;
A
#
# COMPACT_ATOMS: atom_id res chain seq x y z
N MET A 1 -41.41 24.94 40.26
CA MET A 1 -40.34 25.44 41.16
C MET A 1 -39.79 24.25 41.95
N LYS A 2 -38.45 24.15 42.09
CA LYS A 2 -37.68 23.30 43.02
C LYS A 2 -38.34 22.03 43.64
N LEU A 3 -37.75 20.88 43.29
CA LEU A 3 -37.10 19.95 44.25
C LEU A 3 -37.95 18.94 45.09
N LYS A 4 -37.59 17.66 44.92
CA LYS A 4 -37.63 16.50 45.85
C LYS A 4 -38.96 15.87 46.33
N LYS A 5 -39.02 14.55 46.12
CA LYS A 5 -39.45 13.44 47.02
C LYS A 5 -38.91 12.15 46.37
N PHE A 6 -38.08 11.29 46.99
CA PHE A 6 -38.30 10.23 48.00
C PHE A 6 -36.93 9.49 48.19
N LEU A 7 -36.77 8.24 48.66
CA LEU A 7 -36.91 7.59 49.99
C LEU A 7 -35.92 6.36 49.98
N ALA A 8 -35.50 5.62 51.02
CA ALA A 8 -35.54 5.67 52.49
C ALA A 8 -34.44 4.72 53.07
N GLY A 9 -34.06 4.83 54.35
CA GLY A 9 -33.27 3.78 55.06
C GLY A 9 -32.18 4.32 55.99
N LEU A 10 -32.32 4.18 57.32
CA LEU A 10 -31.37 4.74 58.30
C LEU A 10 -31.16 3.81 59.52
N ALA A 11 -29.87 3.51 59.77
CA ALA A 11 -29.17 3.19 61.02
C ALA A 11 -29.71 2.11 62.01
N ALA A 12 -28.82 1.18 62.37
CA ALA A 12 -28.85 0.46 63.65
C ALA A 12 -27.45 0.03 64.14
N VAL A 13 -27.05 0.60 65.30
CA VAL A 13 -26.21 0.02 66.39
C VAL A 13 -24.68 -0.13 66.19
N THR A 14 -23.97 0.28 67.24
CA THR A 14 -22.50 0.22 67.44
C THR A 14 -22.12 -0.63 68.66
N MET A 15 -20.91 -1.20 68.63
CA MET A 15 -20.03 -1.59 69.76
C MET A 15 -20.30 -2.85 70.65
N VAL A 16 -19.30 -3.75 70.58
CA VAL A 16 -18.51 -4.38 71.69
C VAL A 16 -19.17 -5.41 72.62
N ALA A 17 -18.70 -6.68 72.53
CA ALA A 17 -18.09 -7.42 73.66
C ALA A 17 -17.36 -8.71 73.22
N SER A 18 -16.07 -8.78 73.58
CA SER A 18 -15.10 -9.88 73.59
C SER A 18 -15.55 -11.35 73.76
N CYS A 19 -14.86 -12.26 73.05
CA CYS A 19 -14.24 -13.46 73.65
C CYS A 19 -13.04 -13.96 72.79
N ALA A 20 -12.02 -14.56 73.40
CA ALA A 20 -10.69 -14.76 72.79
C ALA A 20 -10.46 -16.16 72.19
N ILE A 21 -9.47 -16.32 71.28
CA ILE A 21 -8.26 -17.17 71.46
C ILE A 21 -7.36 -17.21 70.19
N SER A 22 -6.06 -16.97 70.41
CA SER A 22 -4.83 -17.33 69.65
C SER A 22 -4.69 -17.28 68.11
N ALA A 23 -3.66 -16.52 67.71
CA ALA A 23 -2.55 -16.89 66.81
C ALA A 23 -2.77 -16.99 65.28
N GLY A 24 -1.93 -16.24 64.55
CA GLY A 24 -1.69 -16.40 63.11
C GLY A 24 -1.51 -15.07 62.39
N ASN A 25 -0.27 -14.64 62.15
CA ASN A 25 -0.01 -13.54 61.21
C ASN A 25 -0.29 -14.05 59.78
N SER A 26 -1.13 -13.34 59.03
CA SER A 26 -1.09 -13.29 57.57
C SER A 26 -1.80 -12.01 57.13
N PHE A 27 -1.02 -11.05 56.62
CA PHE A 27 -1.59 -9.95 55.85
C PHE A 27 -2.09 -10.55 54.53
N VAL A 28 -3.40 -10.56 54.33
CA VAL A 28 -3.99 -10.82 53.01
C VAL A 28 -3.92 -9.50 52.26
N TYR A 29 -2.95 -9.39 51.35
CA TYR A 29 -3.08 -8.43 50.25
C TYR A 29 -4.33 -8.82 49.46
N TYR A 30 -5.16 -7.82 49.13
CA TYR A 30 -6.12 -8.01 48.06
C TYR A 30 -5.34 -7.83 46.76
N ASP A 31 -5.12 -8.92 46.04
CA ASP A 31 -4.71 -8.83 44.63
C ASP A 31 -5.83 -8.11 43.88
N THR A 32 -5.59 -6.84 43.56
CA THR A 32 -6.25 -6.21 42.41
C THR A 32 -5.79 -6.95 41.15
N PRO A 33 -6.70 -7.33 40.23
CA PRO A 33 -6.29 -7.96 38.99
C PRO A 33 -5.29 -7.05 38.26
N VAL A 34 -4.15 -7.63 37.89
CA VAL A 34 -3.12 -6.95 37.11
C VAL A 34 -3.74 -6.50 35.78
N TYR A 35 -3.49 -5.25 35.39
CA TYR A 35 -3.87 -4.78 34.06
C TYR A 35 -3.03 -5.54 33.03
N ALA A 36 -3.68 -6.36 32.21
CA ALA A 36 -3.05 -6.91 31.02
C ALA A 36 -2.66 -5.76 30.08
N ALA A 37 -1.46 -5.80 29.50
CA ALA A 37 -0.89 -4.72 28.71
C ALA A 37 -1.82 -4.31 27.55
N SER A 38 -2.30 -3.07 27.59
CA SER A 38 -3.32 -2.55 26.67
C SER A 38 -2.78 -1.48 25.71
N ALA A 39 -1.78 -1.86 24.92
CA ALA A 39 -1.41 -1.24 23.64
C ALA A 39 -0.27 -2.08 23.05
N LEU A 40 -0.47 -2.60 21.83
CA LEU A 40 0.61 -3.11 20.98
C LEU A 40 0.54 -2.32 19.68
N ASP A 41 1.64 -1.68 19.31
CA ASP A 41 1.84 -1.18 17.95
C ASP A 41 2.99 -1.96 17.30
N THR A 42 2.80 -2.31 16.03
CA THR A 42 3.70 -3.13 15.22
C THR A 42 3.57 -2.73 13.76
N SER A 43 4.68 -2.34 13.12
CA SER A 43 4.69 -2.09 11.68
C SER A 43 5.07 -3.34 10.87
N SER A 44 4.54 -3.43 9.65
CA SER A 44 4.68 -4.57 8.73
C SER A 44 5.47 -4.24 7.45
N ASN A 45 6.24 -3.15 7.49
CA ASN A 45 6.89 -2.56 6.30
C ASN A 45 8.40 -2.31 6.46
N LEU A 46 9.00 -2.67 7.60
CA LEU A 46 10.43 -2.44 7.80
C LEU A 46 11.23 -3.49 7.04
N GLY A 47 12.14 -3.05 6.18
CA GLY A 47 13.01 -3.96 5.43
C GLY A 47 13.82 -4.82 6.39
N GLU A 48 13.61 -6.14 6.32
CA GLU A 48 14.36 -7.19 7.05
C GLU A 48 14.37 -7.00 8.57
N ALA A 49 13.36 -6.30 9.08
CA ALA A 49 13.17 -5.98 10.47
C ALA A 49 11.69 -5.97 10.84
N ALA A 50 11.41 -6.04 12.14
CA ALA A 50 10.10 -5.75 12.71
C ALA A 50 10.27 -5.18 14.11
N TYR A 51 9.35 -4.32 14.54
CA TYR A 51 9.26 -3.93 15.95
C TYR A 51 7.94 -4.34 16.59
N ILE A 52 7.98 -4.36 17.92
CA ILE A 52 6.80 -4.33 18.78
C ILE A 52 7.00 -3.30 19.89
N THR A 53 5.97 -2.49 20.14
CA THR A 53 5.89 -1.64 21.33
C THR A 53 4.89 -2.19 22.33
N TRP A 54 5.05 -1.87 23.62
CA TRP A 54 4.11 -2.26 24.67
C TRP A 54 4.12 -1.34 25.88
N ALA A 55 2.98 -1.26 26.57
CA ALA A 55 2.86 -0.62 27.87
C ALA A 55 3.54 -1.45 28.99
N PRO A 56 4.14 -0.81 30.02
CA PRO A 56 4.77 -1.49 31.15
C PRO A 56 3.81 -2.45 31.89
N VAL A 57 4.30 -3.65 32.21
CA VAL A 57 3.59 -4.64 33.03
C VAL A 57 3.94 -4.45 34.50
N SER A 58 2.91 -4.30 35.35
CA SER A 58 3.09 -4.05 36.78
C SER A 58 3.83 -5.21 37.47
N GLY A 59 4.89 -4.89 38.22
CA GLY A 59 5.71 -5.87 38.93
C GLY A 59 6.78 -6.58 38.07
N ALA A 60 6.91 -6.19 36.79
CA ALA A 60 8.01 -6.63 35.94
C ALA A 60 9.32 -5.86 36.27
N ASP A 61 10.46 -6.54 36.17
CA ASP A 61 11.81 -5.97 36.25
C ASP A 61 12.56 -5.95 34.90
N GLY A 62 11.90 -6.43 33.85
CA GLY A 62 12.42 -6.50 32.49
C GLY A 62 11.54 -7.31 31.56
N TYR A 63 12.03 -7.57 30.35
CA TYR A 63 11.31 -8.31 29.31
C TYR A 63 12.29 -9.14 28.49
N ASN A 64 11.92 -10.39 28.22
CA ASN A 64 12.53 -11.20 27.17
C ASN A 64 11.66 -11.11 25.92
N VAL A 65 12.28 -10.87 24.77
CA VAL A 65 11.58 -10.81 23.47
C VAL A 65 12.09 -11.92 22.57
N TYR A 66 11.18 -12.54 21.84
CA TYR A 66 11.42 -13.67 20.95
C TYR A 66 10.85 -13.40 19.58
N VAL A 67 11.50 -13.89 18.52
CA VAL A 67 10.93 -14.02 17.18
C VAL A 67 10.98 -15.47 16.76
N ASP A 68 9.83 -16.02 16.36
CA ASP A 68 9.65 -17.44 15.98
C ASP A 68 10.20 -18.44 17.02
N GLY A 69 10.13 -18.06 18.30
CA GLY A 69 10.64 -18.84 19.43
C GLY A 69 12.14 -18.70 19.70
N VAL A 70 12.88 -17.90 18.92
CA VAL A 70 14.28 -17.54 19.18
C VAL A 70 14.34 -16.23 19.95
N GLN A 71 15.00 -16.21 21.11
CA GLN A 71 15.17 -14.98 21.89
C GLN A 71 16.09 -14.01 21.14
N ILE A 72 15.71 -12.74 21.05
CA ILE A 72 16.56 -11.68 20.50
C ILE A 72 17.52 -11.16 21.58
N ASP A 73 18.65 -10.57 21.17
CA ASP A 73 19.59 -9.95 22.10
C ASP A 73 18.91 -8.84 22.91
N SER A 74 19.14 -8.80 24.23
CA SER A 74 18.46 -7.83 25.11
C SER A 74 18.73 -6.38 24.73
N MET A 75 19.90 -6.07 24.14
CA MET A 75 20.23 -4.73 23.62
C MET A 75 19.22 -4.19 22.59
N LEU A 76 18.45 -5.07 21.94
CA LEU A 76 17.40 -4.69 21.00
C LEU A 76 16.11 -4.20 21.68
N VAL A 77 15.99 -4.34 23.02
CA VAL A 77 14.88 -3.87 23.86
C VAL A 77 15.22 -2.51 24.50
N ARG A 78 14.31 -1.54 24.40
CA ARG A 78 14.44 -0.18 24.93
C ARG A 78 13.21 0.21 25.77
N GLN A 79 13.44 1.05 26.78
CA GLN A 79 12.39 1.74 27.55
C GLN A 79 12.33 3.21 27.16
N TYR A 80 11.11 3.74 27.09
CA TYR A 80 10.79 5.15 26.89
C TYR A 80 9.75 5.57 27.95
N SER A 81 9.40 6.86 27.99
CA SER A 81 8.31 7.34 28.86
C SER A 81 6.98 6.69 28.45
N GLY A 82 6.34 5.98 29.37
CA GLY A 82 5.06 5.30 29.18
C GLY A 82 5.07 3.98 28.37
N TYR A 83 6.17 3.62 27.68
CA TYR A 83 6.22 2.40 26.85
C TYR A 83 7.61 1.77 26.71
N PHE A 84 7.66 0.57 26.13
CA PHE A 84 8.85 -0.16 25.73
C PHE A 84 8.79 -0.47 24.23
N ARG A 85 9.94 -0.61 23.56
CA ARG A 85 10.08 -1.04 22.15
C ARG A 85 11.10 -2.17 22.05
N ALA A 86 10.90 -3.09 21.12
CA ALA A 86 11.92 -4.05 20.71
C ALA A 86 11.96 -4.18 19.18
N ASP A 87 13.15 -4.11 18.59
CA ASP A 87 13.35 -4.19 17.14
C ASP A 87 14.15 -5.45 16.81
N ALA A 88 13.49 -6.43 16.19
CA ALA A 88 14.15 -7.62 15.67
C ALA A 88 14.65 -7.35 14.24
N VAL A 89 15.95 -7.55 14.02
CA VAL A 89 16.65 -7.18 12.78
C VAL A 89 17.43 -8.36 12.21
N GLY A 90 17.49 -8.45 10.88
CA GLY A 90 18.05 -9.60 10.17
C GLY A 90 17.02 -10.72 9.96
N LEU A 91 15.76 -10.33 9.80
CA LEU A 91 14.63 -11.22 9.50
C LEU A 91 14.52 -11.42 7.99
N LYS A 92 13.96 -12.56 7.60
CA LYS A 92 13.68 -12.85 6.20
C LYS A 92 12.38 -12.16 5.79
N ALA A 93 12.19 -11.86 4.50
CA ALA A 93 10.88 -11.47 4.02
C ALA A 93 9.84 -12.59 4.24
N GLY A 94 8.71 -12.26 4.86
CA GLY A 94 7.68 -13.23 5.24
C GLY A 94 6.98 -12.88 6.56
N SER A 95 6.15 -13.82 7.05
CA SER A 95 5.44 -13.68 8.33
C SER A 95 6.30 -14.19 9.49
N HIS A 96 6.40 -13.39 10.55
CA HIS A 96 7.16 -13.66 11.76
C HIS A 96 6.28 -13.44 13.00
N THR A 97 6.45 -14.24 14.06
CA THR A 97 5.75 -14.03 15.34
C THR A 97 6.69 -13.42 16.37
N MET A 98 6.47 -12.15 16.72
CA MET A 98 7.13 -11.52 17.87
C MET A 98 6.38 -11.89 19.16
N LYS A 99 7.10 -12.30 20.19
CA LYS A 99 6.56 -12.62 21.52
C LYS A 99 7.35 -11.88 22.59
N VAL A 100 6.65 -11.21 23.50
CA VAL A 100 7.23 -10.53 24.65
C VAL A 100 6.82 -11.27 25.92
N VAL A 101 7.76 -11.43 26.85
CA VAL A 101 7.58 -12.11 28.13
C VAL A 101 8.14 -11.23 29.24
N PRO A 102 7.31 -10.65 30.12
CA PRO A 102 7.79 -9.89 31.26
C PRO A 102 8.62 -10.78 32.21
N THR A 103 9.62 -10.22 32.87
CA THR A 103 10.42 -10.90 33.89
C THR A 103 10.15 -10.31 35.28
N SER A 104 10.33 -11.11 36.33
CA SER A 104 10.39 -10.62 37.71
C SER A 104 11.37 -11.45 38.52
N ALA A 105 12.29 -10.79 39.22
CA ALA A 105 13.48 -11.40 39.84
C ALA A 105 14.28 -12.30 38.85
N GLY A 106 14.37 -11.88 37.59
CA GLY A 106 15.02 -12.65 36.51
C GLY A 106 14.32 -13.95 36.12
N THR A 107 13.04 -14.14 36.48
CA THR A 107 12.20 -15.27 36.09
C THR A 107 11.10 -14.81 35.15
N GLU A 108 10.82 -15.55 34.07
CA GLU A 108 9.75 -15.22 33.13
C GLU A 108 8.34 -15.39 33.71
N LEU A 109 7.54 -14.33 33.62
CA LEU A 109 6.11 -14.30 33.93
C LEU A 109 5.31 -14.77 32.71
N THR A 110 5.41 -16.06 32.39
CA THR A 110 4.81 -16.63 31.17
C THR A 110 3.28 -16.49 31.06
N SER A 111 2.56 -16.21 32.15
CA SER A 111 1.11 -15.87 32.13
C SER A 111 0.82 -14.47 31.58
N GLU A 112 1.78 -13.55 31.69
CA GLU A 112 1.69 -12.16 31.23
C GLU A 112 2.34 -11.97 29.85
N ALA A 113 2.71 -13.07 29.19
CA ALA A 113 3.30 -13.04 27.86
C ALA A 113 2.25 -12.75 26.78
N PHE A 114 2.61 -11.91 25.82
CA PHE A 114 1.79 -11.57 24.65
C PHE A 114 2.59 -11.79 23.37
N SER A 115 1.90 -11.86 22.24
CA SER A 115 2.54 -12.11 20.94
C SER A 115 1.73 -11.46 19.81
N GLN A 116 2.44 -11.00 18.79
CA GLN A 116 1.85 -10.40 17.59
C GLN A 116 2.55 -11.00 16.36
N THR A 117 1.77 -11.28 15.32
CA THR A 117 2.32 -11.66 14.01
C THR A 117 2.54 -10.41 13.18
N VAL A 118 3.72 -10.31 12.57
CA VAL A 118 4.18 -9.18 11.77
C VAL A 118 4.69 -9.69 10.44
N THR A 119 4.45 -8.94 9.37
CA THR A 119 5.00 -9.23 8.03
C THR A 119 6.25 -8.40 7.83
N VAL A 120 7.32 -9.01 7.35
CA VAL A 120 8.60 -8.38 7.05
C VAL A 120 8.78 -8.33 5.54
N LYS A 121 9.24 -7.19 5.01
CA LYS A 121 9.60 -7.02 3.59
C LYS A 121 11.10 -7.25 3.38
N ALA A 122 11.50 -7.63 2.16
CA ALA A 122 12.91 -7.58 1.77
C ALA A 122 13.31 -6.13 1.51
N HIS A 123 14.57 -5.76 1.77
CA HIS A 123 15.11 -4.54 1.16
C HIS A 123 15.27 -4.73 -0.36
N ASP A 124 14.99 -3.66 -1.09
CA ASP A 124 15.25 -3.54 -2.53
C ASP A 124 16.76 -3.53 -2.81
N ARG A 125 17.27 -4.66 -3.32
CA ARG A 125 18.69 -4.86 -3.68
C ARG A 125 18.98 -4.60 -5.16
N SER A 126 18.39 -3.55 -5.71
CA SER A 126 18.72 -3.04 -7.03
C SER A 126 19.93 -2.09 -6.99
N GLY A 127 20.50 -1.81 -8.16
CA GLY A 127 21.66 -0.91 -8.28
C GLY A 127 23.02 -1.61 -8.42
N TYR A 128 24.03 -0.83 -8.82
CA TYR A 128 25.34 -1.35 -9.15
C TYR A 128 26.11 -1.96 -7.97
N ALA A 129 25.75 -1.68 -6.70
CA ALA A 129 26.36 -2.36 -5.56
C ALA A 129 26.08 -3.87 -5.50
N PHE A 130 25.06 -4.36 -6.20
CA PHE A 130 24.69 -5.78 -6.26
C PHE A 130 25.07 -6.47 -7.57
N ALA A 131 25.61 -5.71 -8.52
CA ALA A 131 26.10 -6.23 -9.79
C ALA A 131 27.07 -7.40 -9.57
N ASN A 132 27.06 -8.37 -10.49
CA ASN A 132 27.84 -9.62 -10.37
C ASN A 132 27.44 -10.52 -9.17
N GLY A 133 26.24 -10.35 -8.60
CA GLY A 133 25.66 -11.26 -7.61
C GLY A 133 26.26 -11.15 -6.21
N LYS A 134 26.53 -9.93 -5.75
CA LYS A 134 27.12 -9.66 -4.43
C LYS A 134 26.04 -9.53 -3.35
N ALA A 135 26.24 -10.22 -2.20
CA ALA A 135 25.44 -10.03 -1.00
C ALA A 135 26.25 -9.21 0.03
N LEU A 136 25.81 -7.98 0.28
CA LEU A 136 26.61 -6.96 0.97
C LEU A 136 26.71 -7.17 2.50
N GLY A 137 27.64 -6.46 3.13
CA GLY A 137 27.71 -6.33 4.59
C GLY A 137 27.79 -7.66 5.36
N ALA A 138 27.13 -7.70 6.51
CA ALA A 138 27.00 -8.84 7.41
C ALA A 138 25.84 -9.79 7.04
N TYR A 139 24.99 -9.41 6.09
CA TYR A 139 23.72 -10.08 5.80
C TYR A 139 23.76 -10.91 4.51
N ASN A 140 22.93 -11.94 4.47
CA ASN A 140 22.65 -12.73 3.27
C ASN A 140 21.72 -11.95 2.32
N ALA A 141 21.58 -12.43 1.09
CA ALA A 141 20.67 -11.80 0.11
C ALA A 141 19.17 -11.95 0.46
N ASP A 142 18.83 -12.79 1.45
CA ASP A 142 17.47 -12.95 2.00
C ASP A 142 17.25 -12.18 3.30
N GLY A 143 18.20 -11.32 3.70
CA GLY A 143 18.14 -10.49 4.90
C GLY A 143 18.61 -11.15 6.19
N THR A 144 18.86 -12.45 6.21
CA THR A 144 19.35 -13.14 7.43
C THR A 144 20.82 -12.83 7.71
N LEU A 145 21.25 -12.82 8.98
CA LEU A 145 22.68 -12.69 9.32
C LEU A 145 23.50 -13.86 8.74
N LYS A 146 24.71 -13.58 8.25
CA LYS A 146 25.69 -14.61 7.86
C LYS A 146 26.07 -15.43 9.10
N SER A 147 26.20 -16.75 8.96
CA SER A 147 26.29 -17.69 10.10
C SER A 147 27.51 -17.53 11.01
N ASP A 148 28.57 -16.87 10.53
CA ASP A 148 29.79 -16.55 11.28
C ASP A 148 29.94 -15.03 11.56
N ALA A 149 28.89 -14.24 11.28
CA ALA A 149 28.89 -12.81 11.51
C ALA A 149 29.07 -12.47 13.00
N VAL A 150 29.87 -11.43 13.24
CA VAL A 150 30.04 -10.80 14.54
C VAL A 150 28.98 -9.71 14.70
N VAL A 151 28.30 -9.65 15.84
CA VAL A 151 27.37 -8.55 16.18
C VAL A 151 27.98 -7.73 17.31
N VAL A 152 27.96 -6.40 17.17
CA VAL A 152 28.47 -5.44 18.17
C VAL A 152 27.42 -4.36 18.40
N TYR A 153 27.03 -4.15 19.66
CA TYR A 153 26.06 -3.12 20.07
C TYR A 153 26.76 -1.88 20.61
N VAL A 154 26.48 -0.73 20.00
CA VAL A 154 27.08 0.57 20.31
C VAL A 154 26.00 1.52 20.82
N THR A 155 26.21 2.06 22.01
CA THR A 155 25.37 3.08 22.65
C THR A 155 26.24 4.30 23.00
N ASN A 156 25.62 5.45 23.29
CA ASN A 156 26.37 6.65 23.65
C ASN A 156 27.28 6.46 24.87
N GLU A 157 26.84 5.64 25.85
CA GLU A 157 27.60 5.28 27.05
C GLU A 157 28.76 4.31 26.75
N ASN A 158 28.57 3.34 25.84
CA ASN A 158 29.52 2.26 25.62
C ASN A 158 30.48 2.47 24.43
N LYS A 159 30.30 3.50 23.60
CA LYS A 159 31.05 3.71 22.33
C LYS A 159 32.57 3.57 22.43
N ASP A 160 33.17 3.98 23.56
CA ASP A 160 34.61 3.89 23.84
C ASP A 160 35.04 2.63 24.61
N THR A 161 34.10 1.88 25.17
CA THR A 161 34.35 0.75 26.09
C THR A 161 33.84 -0.60 25.60
N VAL A 162 32.96 -0.62 24.59
CA VAL A 162 32.46 -1.82 23.90
C VAL A 162 33.62 -2.70 23.44
N THR A 163 33.52 -4.02 23.61
CA THR A 163 34.62 -4.95 23.31
C THR A 163 34.21 -6.05 22.34
N CYS A 164 35.18 -6.51 21.54
CA CYS A 164 35.00 -7.64 20.64
C CYS A 164 36.29 -8.45 20.46
N GLU A 165 36.19 -9.77 20.35
CA GLU A 165 37.32 -10.69 20.14
C GLU A 165 37.56 -10.95 18.65
N LEU A 166 38.60 -10.31 18.09
CA LEU A 166 38.87 -10.25 16.65
C LEU A 166 40.30 -10.68 16.30
N ASN A 167 40.49 -11.34 15.16
CA ASN A 167 41.80 -11.81 14.68
C ASN A 167 42.59 -10.70 13.93
N ALA A 168 42.69 -9.51 14.52
CA ALA A 168 43.25 -8.30 13.90
C ALA A 168 44.67 -8.45 13.33
N GLU A 169 45.48 -9.38 13.87
CA GLU A 169 46.86 -9.63 13.43
C GLU A 169 47.07 -10.93 12.64
N GLY A 170 46.07 -11.80 12.53
CA GLY A 170 46.24 -13.14 11.96
C GLY A 170 47.01 -14.10 12.88
N LYS A 171 46.97 -13.85 14.20
CA LYS A 171 47.70 -14.60 15.24
C LYS A 171 46.77 -15.25 16.29
N GLY A 172 45.47 -15.25 16.04
CA GLY A 172 44.43 -15.56 17.02
C GLY A 172 43.70 -14.30 17.47
N ASN A 173 42.56 -14.49 18.14
CA ASN A 173 41.71 -13.40 18.59
C ASN A 173 42.41 -12.57 19.67
N VAL A 174 42.16 -11.26 19.62
CA VAL A 174 42.52 -10.29 20.65
C VAL A 174 41.31 -9.41 20.96
N THR A 175 41.20 -8.98 22.21
CA THR A 175 40.20 -7.99 22.62
C THR A 175 40.50 -6.65 21.94
N CYS A 176 39.56 -6.18 21.12
CA CYS A 176 39.50 -4.81 20.63
C CYS A 176 38.47 -4.04 21.46
N THR A 177 38.78 -2.79 21.85
CA THR A 177 37.96 -1.97 22.76
C THR A 177 37.69 -0.60 22.13
N GLY A 178 36.42 -0.18 22.10
CA GLY A 178 35.92 1.03 21.46
C GLY A 178 35.60 0.83 19.97
N VAL A 179 34.52 1.44 19.49
CA VAL A 179 33.94 1.20 18.15
C VAL A 179 34.95 1.42 17.02
N GLN A 180 35.73 2.51 17.04
CA GLN A 180 36.74 2.78 16.02
C GLN A 180 37.86 1.72 15.99
N ASN A 181 38.26 1.17 17.14
CA ASN A 181 39.29 0.13 17.20
C ASN A 181 38.78 -1.22 16.69
N ILE A 182 37.50 -1.54 16.97
CA ILE A 182 36.80 -2.71 16.42
C ILE A 182 36.76 -2.62 14.88
N ILE A 183 36.39 -1.48 14.31
CA ILE A 183 36.43 -1.25 12.86
C ILE A 183 37.87 -1.37 12.32
N THR A 184 38.84 -0.75 13.01
CA THR A 184 40.26 -0.77 12.61
C THR A 184 40.87 -2.19 12.55
N ALA A 185 40.35 -3.15 13.32
CA ALA A 185 40.79 -4.54 13.29
C ALA A 185 40.67 -5.18 11.89
N TYR A 186 39.70 -4.75 11.08
CA TYR A 186 39.44 -5.27 9.73
C TYR A 186 40.43 -4.77 8.68
N LYS A 187 41.10 -3.63 8.92
CA LYS A 187 41.97 -2.92 7.96
C LYS A 187 43.11 -3.76 7.35
N LYS A 188 43.57 -4.81 8.04
CA LYS A 188 44.66 -5.70 7.57
C LYS A 188 44.17 -6.92 6.78
N GLY A 189 42.86 -7.14 6.64
CA GLY A 189 42.29 -8.36 6.05
C GLY A 189 42.77 -9.63 6.77
N LYS A 190 42.68 -9.64 8.10
CA LYS A 190 43.12 -10.76 8.97
C LYS A 190 41.99 -11.33 9.82
N GLU A 191 41.11 -10.46 10.30
CA GLU A 191 39.74 -10.88 10.56
C GLU A 191 39.03 -11.07 9.22
N THR A 192 38.25 -12.15 9.12
CA THR A 192 37.59 -12.58 7.88
C THR A 192 36.11 -12.88 8.03
N ARG A 193 35.61 -12.91 9.27
CA ARG A 193 34.18 -13.00 9.56
C ARG A 193 33.49 -11.68 9.15
N PRO A 194 32.23 -11.70 8.70
CA PRO A 194 31.44 -10.49 8.55
C PRO A 194 31.16 -9.81 9.91
N ILE A 195 30.79 -8.53 9.93
CA ILE A 195 30.43 -7.82 11.16
C ILE A 195 29.26 -6.85 10.98
N ALA A 196 28.26 -6.94 11.86
CA ALA A 196 27.20 -5.96 12.04
C ALA A 196 27.51 -5.09 13.27
N ILE A 197 27.60 -3.78 13.07
CA ILE A 197 27.78 -2.78 14.13
C ILE A 197 26.45 -2.04 14.26
N ARG A 198 25.76 -2.29 15.37
CA ARG A 198 24.40 -1.84 15.67
C ARG A 198 24.45 -0.64 16.61
N PHE A 199 24.13 0.54 16.10
CA PHE A 199 24.03 1.78 16.88
C PHE A 199 22.62 1.94 17.44
N ILE A 200 22.50 2.43 18.68
CA ILE A 200 21.24 2.58 19.41
C ILE A 200 21.21 3.93 20.12
N GLY A 201 20.20 4.74 19.83
CA GLY A 201 20.06 6.12 20.34
C GLY A 201 21.02 7.13 19.71
N ASN A 202 21.12 8.28 20.37
CA ASN A 202 21.89 9.46 20.00
C ASN A 202 23.39 9.26 20.30
N ILE A 203 24.18 8.87 19.30
CA ILE A 203 25.61 8.61 19.49
C ILE A 203 26.41 9.89 19.26
N GLU A 204 27.04 10.41 20.32
CA GLU A 204 28.01 11.51 20.26
C GLU A 204 29.43 11.01 19.89
N ASP A 205 30.35 11.93 19.58
CA ASP A 205 31.77 11.69 19.25
C ASP A 205 32.46 10.59 20.11
N PRO A 206 32.85 9.43 19.53
CA PRO A 206 33.71 8.47 20.21
C PRO A 206 35.13 9.02 20.38
N ALA A 207 35.74 8.86 21.56
CA ALA A 207 37.01 9.49 21.93
C ALA A 207 38.22 9.11 21.06
N ASN A 208 38.12 8.07 20.23
CA ASN A 208 39.21 7.55 19.39
C ASN A 208 39.01 7.76 17.88
N ILE A 209 38.08 8.62 17.45
CA ILE A 209 37.91 9.00 16.03
C ILE A 209 39.07 9.85 15.50
N SER A 210 39.33 9.77 14.20
CA SER A 210 40.35 10.58 13.54
C SER A 210 39.69 11.79 12.91
N LYS A 211 40.15 13.02 13.18
CA LYS A 211 39.70 14.24 12.48
C LYS A 211 38.18 14.50 12.54
N GLY A 212 37.48 13.95 13.55
CA GLY A 212 36.02 14.01 13.67
C GLY A 212 35.26 12.97 12.85
N ASP A 213 35.91 11.93 12.31
CA ASP A 213 35.23 10.86 11.57
C ASP A 213 35.47 9.45 12.14
N LEU A 214 34.42 8.63 12.08
CA LEU A 214 34.51 7.18 12.19
C LEU A 214 34.98 6.58 10.84
N TYR A 215 36.20 6.03 10.82
CA TYR A 215 36.83 5.52 9.60
C TYR A 215 36.66 4.01 9.40
N VAL A 216 36.03 3.63 8.28
CA VAL A 216 36.03 2.28 7.70
C VAL A 216 37.10 2.23 6.60
N ASP A 217 38.34 1.88 6.96
CA ASP A 217 39.47 1.80 6.01
C ASP A 217 39.89 0.36 5.71
N SER A 218 39.89 -0.01 4.43
CA SER A 218 40.37 -1.29 3.88
C SER A 218 39.61 -2.54 4.36
N ALA A 219 38.43 -2.37 4.95
CA ALA A 219 37.54 -3.47 5.33
C ALA A 219 36.99 -4.18 4.06
N THR A 220 37.02 -5.52 4.05
CA THR A 220 36.58 -6.35 2.89
C THR A 220 35.83 -7.62 3.28
N ALA A 221 35.71 -7.93 4.58
CA ALA A 221 35.10 -9.16 5.09
C ALA A 221 33.56 -9.18 5.04
N GLY A 222 32.93 -8.04 4.72
CA GLY A 222 31.51 -7.80 5.00
C GLY A 222 31.35 -6.97 6.27
N MET A 223 30.94 -5.72 6.14
CA MET A 223 30.69 -4.84 7.29
C MET A 223 29.37 -4.10 7.08
N THR A 224 28.43 -4.25 8.01
CA THR A 224 27.22 -3.44 8.08
C THR A 224 27.33 -2.49 9.27
N LEU A 225 27.08 -1.20 9.02
CA LEU A 225 26.87 -0.20 10.06
C LEU A 225 25.38 0.15 10.02
N GLU A 226 24.63 -0.24 11.05
CA GLU A 226 23.17 -0.08 11.08
C GLU A 226 22.71 0.60 12.36
N GLY A 227 21.73 1.50 12.26
CA GLY A 227 20.97 1.95 13.43
C GLY A 227 19.82 0.99 13.74
N ILE A 228 19.42 0.94 15.01
CA ILE A 228 18.29 0.14 15.50
C ILE A 228 17.17 1.07 15.96
N GLY A 229 15.93 0.77 15.57
CA GLY A 229 14.79 1.63 15.85
C GLY A 229 14.76 2.87 14.95
N ASN A 230 13.95 3.85 15.34
CA ASN A 230 13.77 5.13 14.65
C ASN A 230 14.62 6.27 15.25
N ASP A 231 15.38 6.00 16.32
CA ASP A 231 16.09 6.98 17.17
C ASP A 231 17.64 6.95 17.05
N ALA A 232 18.18 5.99 16.28
CA ALA A 232 19.63 5.85 16.11
C ALA A 232 20.23 6.99 15.25
N THR A 233 21.14 7.77 15.83
CA THR A 233 21.86 8.85 15.12
C THR A 233 23.36 8.82 15.38
N LEU A 234 24.12 9.35 14.42
CA LEU A 234 25.51 9.77 14.60
C LEU A 234 25.49 11.31 14.66
N ASN A 235 25.73 11.86 15.84
CA ASN A 235 25.56 13.28 16.16
C ASN A 235 26.93 13.88 16.53
N GLY A 236 27.37 14.87 15.74
CA GLY A 236 28.69 15.50 15.89
C GLY A 236 29.75 15.00 14.90
N PHE A 237 29.74 13.73 14.48
CA PHE A 237 30.83 13.13 13.69
C PHE A 237 30.40 12.52 12.35
N GLY A 238 31.33 12.43 11.40
CA GLY A 238 31.12 11.83 10.07
C GLY A 238 31.43 10.34 10.00
N LEU A 239 30.91 9.64 8.99
CA LEU A 239 31.25 8.25 8.67
C LEU A 239 32.01 8.16 7.34
N ILE A 240 33.30 7.78 7.39
CA ILE A 240 34.17 7.79 6.21
C ILE A 240 34.57 6.38 5.76
N LEU A 241 34.24 6.05 4.52
CA LEU A 241 34.58 4.79 3.85
C LEU A 241 35.80 4.99 2.93
N LYS A 242 36.82 4.14 3.07
CA LYS A 242 38.07 4.25 2.31
C LYS A 242 38.67 2.90 1.95
N ASN A 243 39.04 2.71 0.68
CA ASN A 243 39.65 1.50 0.13
C ASN A 243 38.88 0.20 0.46
N CYS A 244 37.59 0.30 0.80
CA CYS A 244 36.81 -0.80 1.36
C CYS A 244 36.01 -1.53 0.27
N SER A 245 35.50 -2.71 0.62
CA SER A 245 34.53 -3.41 -0.21
C SER A 245 33.55 -4.19 0.65
N ASN A 246 32.37 -4.47 0.10
CA ASN A 246 31.35 -5.26 0.77
C ASN A 246 30.86 -4.56 2.07
N VAL A 247 30.52 -3.26 1.96
CA VAL A 247 30.10 -2.41 3.09
C VAL A 247 28.67 -1.91 2.89
N GLU A 248 27.88 -1.99 3.95
CA GLU A 248 26.48 -1.54 4.02
C GLU A 248 26.36 -0.51 5.15
N VAL A 249 25.65 0.59 4.91
CA VAL A 249 25.35 1.63 5.89
C VAL A 249 23.86 1.89 5.84
N ARG A 250 23.14 1.73 6.95
CA ARG A 250 21.68 1.80 6.93
C ARG A 250 20.99 2.27 8.21
N ASN A 251 19.79 2.83 8.08
CA ASN A 251 18.94 3.20 9.21
C ASN A 251 19.62 4.13 10.23
N LEU A 252 20.38 5.12 9.75
CA LEU A 252 21.13 6.07 10.59
C LEU A 252 20.75 7.51 10.25
N GLY A 253 20.53 8.33 11.27
CA GLY A 253 20.43 9.79 11.12
C GLY A 253 21.79 10.45 11.33
N PHE A 254 22.23 11.31 10.41
CA PHE A 254 23.48 12.04 10.53
C PHE A 254 23.21 13.50 10.89
N MET A 255 23.62 13.92 12.09
CA MET A 255 23.30 15.24 12.65
C MET A 255 24.57 15.99 13.07
N ASN A 256 24.59 17.31 12.89
CA ASN A 256 25.63 18.23 13.39
C ASN A 256 27.08 17.80 13.09
N CYS A 257 27.31 17.16 11.94
CA CYS A 257 28.65 16.69 11.55
C CYS A 257 29.66 17.85 11.56
N ASN A 258 30.67 17.76 12.42
CA ASN A 258 31.69 18.78 12.67
C ASN A 258 33.10 18.38 12.19
N SER A 259 33.20 17.30 11.40
CA SER A 259 34.48 16.69 11.03
C SER A 259 35.33 17.55 10.07
N GLU A 260 36.65 17.29 10.03
CA GLU A 260 37.55 17.99 9.11
C GLU A 260 37.35 17.61 7.64
N GLU A 261 36.81 16.41 7.34
CA GLU A 261 36.44 16.04 5.97
C GLU A 261 35.06 16.63 5.59
N GLY A 262 34.25 17.03 6.57
CA GLY A 262 33.00 17.78 6.40
C GLY A 262 31.82 16.98 5.82
N ASP A 263 32.05 15.71 5.45
CA ASP A 263 31.03 14.85 4.86
C ASP A 263 30.26 14.09 5.97
N ASN A 264 28.92 14.14 6.00
CA ASN A 264 28.11 13.35 6.94
C ASN A 264 28.40 11.84 6.75
N CYS A 265 28.33 11.36 5.50
CA CYS A 265 28.87 10.06 5.10
C CYS A 265 29.68 10.17 3.80
N GLY A 266 31.00 9.94 3.87
CA GLY A 266 31.94 10.16 2.76
C GLY A 266 32.62 8.90 2.25
N LEU A 267 32.35 8.50 1.01
CA LEU A 267 33.05 7.41 0.31
C LEU A 267 34.28 7.97 -0.42
N GLN A 268 35.38 8.23 0.30
CA GLN A 268 36.46 9.11 -0.15
C GLN A 268 37.35 8.59 -1.31
N GLN A 269 37.62 7.28 -1.37
CA GLN A 269 38.41 6.66 -2.46
C GLN A 269 38.43 5.14 -2.41
N GLY A 270 38.51 4.51 -3.58
CA GLY A 270 38.85 3.10 -3.73
C GLY A 270 37.81 2.13 -3.16
N ASN A 271 36.57 2.60 -2.97
CA ASN A 271 35.49 1.80 -2.41
C ASN A 271 34.78 1.04 -3.54
N THR A 272 34.41 -0.22 -3.30
CA THR A 272 33.74 -1.06 -4.29
C THR A 272 32.66 -1.96 -3.69
N TYR A 273 31.48 -2.04 -4.28
CA TYR A 273 30.35 -2.81 -3.72
C TYR A 273 29.99 -2.27 -2.32
N CYS A 274 29.50 -1.02 -2.30
CA CYS A 274 29.04 -0.33 -1.10
C CYS A 274 27.62 0.21 -1.29
N TRP A 275 26.82 0.14 -0.23
CA TRP A 275 25.41 0.55 -0.24
C TRP A 275 25.11 1.43 0.97
N VAL A 276 24.53 2.61 0.72
CA VAL A 276 24.04 3.52 1.78
C VAL A 276 22.55 3.72 1.57
N HIS A 277 21.73 3.31 2.52
CA HIS A 277 20.28 3.33 2.35
C HIS A 277 19.47 3.53 3.62
N ASN A 278 18.25 4.06 3.50
CA ASN A 278 17.39 4.30 4.66
C ASN A 278 18.06 5.19 5.72
N CYS A 279 18.86 6.17 5.31
CA CYS A 279 19.53 7.11 6.21
C CYS A 279 18.93 8.51 6.08
N ASP A 280 18.87 9.23 7.21
CA ASP A 280 18.49 10.65 7.26
C ASP A 280 19.76 11.51 7.26
N PHE A 281 19.79 12.55 6.42
CA PHE A 281 20.89 13.49 6.33
C PHE A 281 20.41 14.89 6.72
N PHE A 282 20.81 15.32 7.91
CA PHE A 282 20.54 16.64 8.47
C PHE A 282 21.77 17.55 8.35
N TYR A 283 21.61 18.83 8.72
CA TYR A 283 22.68 19.82 8.67
C TYR A 283 23.97 19.37 9.39
N GLY A 284 25.09 19.56 8.71
CA GLY A 284 26.40 19.62 9.33
C GLY A 284 26.63 20.94 10.08
N ASP A 285 27.86 21.14 10.55
CA ASP A 285 28.34 22.46 10.95
C ASP A 285 28.87 23.26 9.75
N ALA A 286 28.81 24.58 9.87
CA ALA A 286 29.13 25.48 8.77
C ALA A 286 30.63 25.41 8.42
N GLY A 287 30.93 25.05 7.17
CA GLY A 287 32.29 25.02 6.65
C GLY A 287 32.88 26.41 6.35
N THR A 288 34.03 26.43 5.68
CA THR A 288 34.75 27.67 5.36
C THR A 288 34.30 28.36 4.08
N ASP A 289 33.70 27.64 3.13
CA ASP A 289 33.18 28.18 1.88
C ASP A 289 31.73 28.64 2.02
N SER A 290 31.32 29.64 1.24
CA SER A 290 29.97 30.24 1.37
C SER A 290 28.82 29.30 1.00
N ASP A 291 29.09 28.20 0.27
CA ASP A 291 28.11 27.16 -0.01
C ASP A 291 28.07 26.06 1.09
N GLN A 292 28.91 26.14 2.12
CA GLN A 292 28.99 25.18 3.24
C GLN A 292 28.14 25.59 4.46
N ALA A 293 27.22 26.56 4.33
CA ALA A 293 26.43 27.07 5.46
C ALA A 293 25.53 26.01 6.13
N LYS A 294 25.14 24.97 5.38
CA LYS A 294 24.29 23.84 5.80
C LYS A 294 25.10 22.54 6.07
N GLY A 295 26.44 22.61 6.08
CA GLY A 295 27.37 21.46 6.04
C GLY A 295 28.16 21.40 4.72
N ASP A 296 29.16 20.49 4.59
CA ASP A 296 29.86 20.29 3.31
C ASP A 296 29.16 19.27 2.39
N GLY A 297 29.40 17.97 2.50
CA GLY A 297 28.73 16.96 1.66
C GLY A 297 27.87 16.01 2.50
N ALA A 298 26.58 15.86 2.22
CA ALA A 298 25.78 14.91 2.99
C ALA A 298 26.22 13.45 2.70
N LEU A 299 26.19 13.03 1.45
CA LEU A 299 26.56 11.68 1.02
C LEU A 299 27.43 11.76 -0.25
N ASP A 300 28.69 12.11 -0.03
CA ASP A 300 29.68 12.38 -1.06
C ASP A 300 30.43 11.09 -1.47
N THR A 301 30.45 10.80 -2.77
CA THR A 301 31.16 9.64 -3.34
C THR A 301 32.31 10.09 -4.23
N LYS A 302 33.49 9.59 -3.93
CA LYS A 302 34.75 10.03 -4.53
C LYS A 302 35.58 8.80 -4.94
N LYS A 303 36.03 8.76 -6.20
CA LYS A 303 36.91 7.71 -6.78
C LYS A 303 36.49 6.27 -6.41
N SER A 304 35.21 5.95 -6.55
CA SER A 304 34.59 4.69 -6.11
C SER A 304 33.62 4.18 -7.18
N GLN A 305 33.40 2.85 -7.23
CA GLN A 305 32.66 2.17 -8.31
C GLN A 305 31.82 1.00 -7.77
N TYR A 306 30.75 0.61 -8.45
CA TYR A 306 29.77 -0.36 -7.94
C TYR A 306 29.15 0.11 -6.61
N ILE A 307 28.50 1.27 -6.65
CA ILE A 307 27.90 1.93 -5.48
C ILE A 307 26.39 2.10 -5.72
N THR A 308 25.60 1.92 -4.68
CA THR A 308 24.16 2.23 -4.66
C THR A 308 23.88 3.17 -3.49
N HIS A 309 23.12 4.23 -3.73
CA HIS A 309 22.55 5.09 -2.70
C HIS A 309 21.04 5.11 -2.87
N SER A 310 20.29 4.63 -1.88
CA SER A 310 18.85 4.40 -2.08
C SER A 310 17.98 4.66 -0.86
N TYR A 311 16.74 5.13 -1.04
CA TYR A 311 15.83 5.38 0.10
C TYR A 311 16.45 6.27 1.20
N ASN A 312 17.33 7.21 0.85
CA ASN A 312 17.87 8.18 1.81
C ASN A 312 17.05 9.48 1.78
N HIS A 313 16.89 10.14 2.93
CA HIS A 313 16.17 11.40 3.06
C HIS A 313 17.16 12.53 3.39
N PHE A 314 17.19 13.56 2.56
CA PHE A 314 18.07 14.73 2.72
C PHE A 314 17.25 15.94 3.17
N TYR A 315 17.26 16.23 4.46
CA TYR A 315 16.52 17.35 5.05
C TYR A 315 17.26 18.68 4.80
N ASP A 316 16.73 19.51 3.90
CA ASP A 316 17.25 20.84 3.54
C ASP A 316 18.77 20.87 3.31
N SER A 317 19.35 19.79 2.79
CA SER A 317 20.80 19.67 2.67
C SER A 317 21.35 20.62 1.61
N GLY A 318 22.36 21.44 1.95
CA GLY A 318 22.96 22.38 1.00
C GLY A 318 23.62 21.71 -0.21
N LYS A 319 24.13 20.49 -0.01
CA LYS A 319 24.92 19.71 -0.98
C LYS A 319 24.77 18.23 -0.68
N CYS A 320 23.86 17.57 -1.39
CA CYS A 320 23.48 16.20 -1.08
C CYS A 320 24.54 15.18 -1.52
N ASN A 321 24.87 15.13 -2.81
CA ASN A 321 25.70 14.08 -3.38
C ASN A 321 26.66 14.62 -4.45
N LEU A 322 27.95 14.73 -4.15
CA LEU A 322 28.97 14.69 -5.21
C LEU A 322 29.23 13.24 -5.63
N GLN A 323 29.34 13.01 -6.94
CA GLN A 323 30.10 11.89 -7.51
C GLN A 323 31.31 12.46 -8.25
N GLY A 324 32.53 12.14 -7.81
CA GLY A 324 33.73 12.80 -8.33
C GLY A 324 35.01 11.95 -8.37
N ALA A 325 35.73 12.02 -9.48
CA ALA A 325 37.11 11.55 -9.60
C ALA A 325 38.01 12.61 -10.26
N ASN A 326 39.30 12.59 -9.92
CA ASN A 326 40.33 13.44 -10.57
C ASN A 326 41.09 12.68 -11.68
N SER A 327 40.52 11.57 -12.16
CA SER A 327 41.13 10.64 -13.12
C SER A 327 40.14 10.37 -14.25
N SER A 328 40.62 10.30 -15.48
CA SER A 328 39.83 10.06 -16.71
C SER A 328 39.33 8.61 -16.87
N ASP A 329 38.88 7.98 -15.79
CA ASP A 329 38.40 6.59 -15.79
C ASP A 329 36.90 6.59 -15.52
N THR A 330 36.12 6.41 -16.60
CA THR A 330 34.66 6.48 -16.59
C THR A 330 33.99 5.18 -16.12
N SER A 331 34.76 4.15 -15.70
CA SER A 331 34.23 2.86 -15.23
C SER A 331 33.63 2.88 -13.81
N ASN A 332 33.29 4.08 -13.31
CA ASN A 332 32.63 4.30 -12.03
C ASN A 332 31.11 4.14 -12.19
N TYR A 333 30.62 2.91 -12.06
CA TYR A 333 29.18 2.59 -12.07
C TYR A 333 28.51 2.92 -10.73
N ILE A 334 27.57 3.86 -10.72
CA ILE A 334 26.81 4.25 -9.52
C ILE A 334 25.30 4.33 -9.78
N THR A 335 24.50 3.97 -8.79
CA THR A 335 23.05 4.12 -8.77
C THR A 335 22.58 5.06 -7.67
N TYR A 336 21.64 5.95 -7.97
CA TYR A 336 20.83 6.71 -7.02
C TYR A 336 19.34 6.39 -7.26
N HIS A 337 18.61 5.84 -6.30
CA HIS A 337 17.17 5.58 -6.47
C HIS A 337 16.32 5.70 -5.20
N HIS A 338 15.06 6.09 -5.34
CA HIS A 338 14.14 6.27 -4.21
C HIS A 338 14.63 7.22 -3.10
N ASN A 339 15.61 8.09 -3.38
CA ASN A 339 16.05 9.10 -2.42
C ASN A 339 15.07 10.29 -2.41
N TRP A 340 14.84 10.86 -1.23
CA TRP A 340 14.06 12.08 -1.02
C TRP A 340 15.01 13.28 -0.87
N TYR A 341 14.98 14.18 -1.83
CA TYR A 341 15.69 15.45 -1.80
C TYR A 341 14.72 16.55 -1.34
N ASP A 342 14.51 16.60 -0.03
CA ASP A 342 13.47 17.37 0.66
C ASP A 342 13.96 18.79 0.98
N HIS A 343 13.48 19.76 0.21
CA HIS A 343 13.85 21.18 0.23
C HIS A 343 15.35 21.48 0.05
N SER A 344 16.15 20.45 -0.22
CA SER A 344 17.60 20.52 -0.36
C SER A 344 18.05 21.36 -1.56
N ASP A 345 19.18 22.05 -1.41
CA ASP A 345 19.62 23.05 -2.38
C ASP A 345 20.11 22.43 -3.70
N SER A 346 21.09 21.51 -3.62
CA SER A 346 21.94 21.17 -4.77
C SER A 346 22.66 19.81 -4.71
N ARG A 347 23.19 19.40 -5.88
CA ARG A 347 24.00 18.19 -6.10
C ARG A 347 23.18 16.91 -5.87
N HIS A 348 22.22 16.62 -6.77
CA HIS A 348 21.26 15.53 -6.58
C HIS A 348 21.26 14.43 -7.69
N PRO A 349 22.40 13.81 -8.07
CA PRO A 349 23.78 14.09 -7.70
C PRO A 349 24.42 15.13 -8.64
N ARG A 350 25.61 15.65 -8.25
CA ARG A 350 26.55 16.29 -9.18
C ARG A 350 27.63 15.29 -9.61
N VAL A 351 27.71 15.00 -10.90
CA VAL A 351 28.53 13.92 -11.45
C VAL A 351 29.74 14.43 -12.24
N ARG A 352 30.92 13.84 -11.96
CA ARG A 352 32.13 13.91 -12.78
C ARG A 352 32.67 12.51 -13.04
N VAL A 353 33.16 12.26 -14.25
CA VAL A 353 33.92 11.04 -14.64
C VAL A 353 33.28 9.72 -14.18
N ALA A 354 32.00 9.52 -14.48
CA ALA A 354 31.24 8.36 -14.01
C ALA A 354 30.04 8.06 -14.91
N GLN A 355 29.58 6.80 -14.84
CA GLN A 355 28.33 6.33 -15.42
C GLN A 355 27.33 6.19 -14.29
N VAL A 356 26.33 7.06 -14.26
CA VAL A 356 25.40 7.17 -13.13
C VAL A 356 23.98 6.94 -13.59
N HIS A 357 23.31 5.96 -12.97
CA HIS A 357 21.89 5.74 -13.14
C HIS A 357 21.13 6.40 -11.98
N VAL A 358 20.14 7.22 -12.31
CA VAL A 358 19.35 8.02 -11.36
C VAL A 358 17.88 7.77 -11.66
N TYR A 359 17.18 7.01 -10.82
CA TYR A 359 15.79 6.63 -11.11
C TYR A 359 14.87 6.63 -9.89
N ASN A 360 13.59 6.95 -10.11
CA ASN A 360 12.57 7.03 -9.06
C ASN A 360 12.98 7.82 -7.79
N ASN A 361 13.82 8.85 -7.90
CA ASN A 361 14.08 9.77 -6.79
C ASN A 361 13.04 10.90 -6.77
N TYR A 362 12.71 11.40 -5.58
CA TYR A 362 11.80 12.53 -5.40
C TYR A 362 12.61 13.80 -5.12
N TYR A 363 12.40 14.80 -5.98
CA TYR A 363 13.07 16.10 -5.96
C TYR A 363 12.03 17.15 -5.56
N ASP A 364 12.10 17.57 -4.31
CA ASP A 364 10.98 18.16 -3.60
C ASP A 364 11.36 19.56 -3.11
N GLY A 365 10.89 20.62 -3.78
CA GLY A 365 11.16 22.00 -3.36
C GLY A 365 12.62 22.46 -3.49
N ASN A 366 13.42 21.90 -4.41
CA ASN A 366 14.87 22.17 -4.45
C ASN A 366 15.24 23.56 -5.02
N SER A 367 15.91 24.36 -4.19
CA SER A 367 16.13 25.79 -4.40
C SER A 367 17.23 26.19 -5.42
N LYS A 368 18.13 25.27 -5.81
CA LYS A 368 19.19 25.53 -6.82
C LYS A 368 19.11 24.61 -8.04
N TYR A 369 19.46 23.33 -7.92
CA TYR A 369 19.41 22.37 -9.04
C TYR A 369 19.37 20.91 -8.59
N GLY A 370 18.73 20.05 -9.38
CA GLY A 370 18.70 18.60 -9.24
C GLY A 370 19.98 17.92 -9.73
N ILE A 371 19.88 17.21 -10.85
CA ILE A 371 20.96 16.42 -11.43
C ILE A 371 21.96 17.33 -12.17
N GLY A 372 23.25 17.27 -11.83
CA GLY A 372 24.32 18.05 -12.47
C GLY A 372 25.33 17.16 -13.19
N SER A 373 25.64 17.43 -14.46
CA SER A 373 26.63 16.69 -15.27
C SER A 373 27.80 17.58 -15.70
N THR A 374 29.03 17.18 -15.39
CA THR A 374 30.27 17.85 -15.82
C THR A 374 31.24 16.86 -16.50
N THR A 375 32.53 17.20 -16.64
CA THR A 375 33.54 16.47 -17.43
C THR A 375 33.44 14.95 -17.33
N ASP A 376 33.45 14.30 -18.50
CA ASP A 376 33.44 12.85 -18.70
C ASP A 376 32.33 12.10 -17.92
N SER A 377 31.19 12.75 -17.64
CA SER A 377 30.03 12.10 -17.02
C SER A 377 28.95 11.71 -18.03
N ASP A 378 28.41 10.52 -17.83
CA ASP A 378 27.25 9.97 -18.53
C ASP A 378 26.17 9.67 -17.49
N VAL A 379 25.06 10.41 -17.49
CA VAL A 379 23.97 10.21 -16.55
C VAL A 379 22.73 9.71 -17.28
N PHE A 380 22.12 8.64 -16.79
CA PHE A 380 20.77 8.25 -17.18
C PHE A 380 19.81 8.63 -16.06
N ALA A 381 18.84 9.49 -16.37
CA ALA A 381 17.79 9.92 -15.45
C ALA A 381 16.44 9.35 -15.93
N GLU A 382 15.87 8.36 -15.25
CA GLU A 382 14.55 7.82 -15.61
C GLU A 382 13.51 7.80 -14.49
N ASN A 383 12.26 8.08 -14.84
CA ASN A 383 11.10 8.02 -13.95
C ASN A 383 11.27 8.72 -12.58
N ASN A 384 12.09 9.77 -12.48
CA ASN A 384 12.17 10.61 -11.29
C ASN A 384 11.02 11.62 -11.27
N TYR A 385 10.62 12.11 -10.09
CA TYR A 385 9.59 13.14 -9.94
C TYR A 385 10.22 14.43 -9.39
N PHE A 386 9.97 15.55 -10.06
CA PHE A 386 10.46 16.88 -9.66
C PHE A 386 9.30 17.83 -9.35
N ARG A 387 9.02 18.09 -8.06
CA ARG A 387 8.13 19.15 -7.57
C ARG A 387 8.95 20.42 -7.31
N ASN A 388 8.65 21.50 -8.03
CA ASN A 388 9.20 22.86 -7.83
C ASN A 388 10.75 22.98 -7.84
N CYS A 389 11.47 21.90 -8.15
CA CYS A 389 12.92 21.89 -8.35
C CYS A 389 13.30 22.92 -9.43
N LYS A 390 14.03 23.96 -9.02
CA LYS A 390 14.28 25.16 -9.84
C LYS A 390 14.93 24.86 -11.19
N VAL A 391 15.91 23.96 -11.19
CA VAL A 391 16.58 23.41 -12.38
C VAL A 391 16.70 21.89 -12.21
N PRO A 392 15.76 21.08 -12.73
CA PRO A 392 15.73 19.63 -12.55
C PRO A 392 17.01 18.91 -12.99
N MET A 393 17.58 19.35 -14.11
CA MET A 393 18.78 18.79 -14.72
C MET A 393 19.64 19.93 -15.27
N MET A 394 20.96 19.78 -15.25
CA MET A 394 21.90 20.81 -15.70
C MET A 394 23.18 20.15 -16.25
N ILE A 395 23.64 20.60 -17.42
CA ILE A 395 24.96 20.22 -17.98
C ILE A 395 25.88 21.44 -17.94
N SER A 396 27.12 21.23 -17.48
CA SER A 396 28.14 22.27 -17.31
C SER A 396 28.26 23.16 -18.55
N MET A 397 28.27 24.48 -18.33
CA MET A 397 28.53 25.51 -19.35
C MET A 397 27.52 25.55 -20.53
N GLN A 398 26.34 24.93 -20.39
CA GLN A 398 25.26 24.97 -21.40
C GLN A 398 23.86 24.91 -20.77
N GLY A 399 22.83 25.00 -21.62
CA GLY A 399 21.43 24.90 -21.18
C GLY A 399 21.08 25.99 -20.19
N SER A 400 20.72 25.58 -18.98
CA SER A 400 20.41 26.44 -17.84
C SER A 400 21.66 26.94 -17.08
N ASP A 401 22.85 26.35 -17.29
CA ASP A 401 24.11 26.71 -16.60
C ASP A 401 24.79 27.99 -17.13
N THR A 402 23.99 28.99 -17.50
CA THR A 402 24.49 30.26 -18.05
C THR A 402 25.33 31.08 -17.05
N THR A 403 25.19 30.80 -15.76
CA THR A 403 25.89 31.45 -14.64
C THR A 403 27.08 30.66 -14.10
N LYS A 404 27.42 29.48 -14.67
CA LYS A 404 28.53 28.63 -14.21
C LYS A 404 28.31 28.09 -12.79
N THR A 405 27.07 27.76 -12.49
CA THR A 405 26.57 27.23 -11.22
C THR A 405 27.18 25.87 -10.89
N LEU A 406 27.44 25.03 -11.90
CA LEU A 406 28.22 23.80 -11.72
C LEU A 406 29.71 24.15 -11.59
N SER A 407 30.33 24.61 -12.66
CA SER A 407 31.75 24.99 -12.72
C SER A 407 32.10 25.61 -14.07
N GLU A 408 33.38 25.88 -14.31
CA GLU A 408 33.93 26.16 -15.66
C GLU A 408 34.43 24.88 -16.36
N GLU A 409 34.11 23.71 -15.81
CA GLU A 409 34.49 22.39 -16.36
C GLU A 409 33.71 22.10 -17.65
N ASP A 410 34.24 21.18 -18.46
CA ASP A 410 33.54 20.73 -19.67
C ASP A 410 32.23 19.99 -19.32
N GLY A 411 31.30 19.92 -20.27
CA GLY A 411 30.02 19.23 -20.07
C GLY A 411 30.12 17.73 -20.31
N GLY A 412 29.39 16.94 -19.51
CA GLY A 412 29.04 15.56 -19.83
C GLY A 412 27.73 15.51 -20.63
N ILE A 413 27.00 14.38 -20.57
CA ILE A 413 25.63 14.29 -21.09
C ILE A 413 24.70 13.62 -20.07
N ILE A 414 23.52 14.22 -19.89
CA ILE A 414 22.37 13.60 -19.24
C ILE A 414 21.41 13.10 -20.33
N LYS A 415 21.07 11.81 -20.30
CA LYS A 415 19.91 11.25 -21.01
C LYS A 415 18.73 11.22 -20.03
N ALA A 416 17.56 11.69 -20.45
CA ALA A 416 16.34 11.72 -19.65
C ALA A 416 15.23 10.92 -20.33
N TYR A 417 14.47 10.12 -19.57
CA TYR A 417 13.28 9.39 -20.05
C TYR A 417 12.23 9.26 -18.93
N GLY A 418 10.93 9.40 -19.25
CA GLY A 418 9.85 9.09 -18.30
C GLY A 418 9.75 9.91 -17.01
N ASN A 419 10.64 10.89 -16.78
CA ASN A 419 10.60 11.76 -15.59
C ASN A 419 9.41 12.72 -15.62
N GLU A 420 8.83 12.99 -14.46
CA GLU A 420 7.78 13.99 -14.28
C GLU A 420 8.37 15.29 -13.70
N ILE A 421 8.04 16.44 -14.30
CA ILE A 421 8.62 17.74 -13.95
C ILE A 421 7.49 18.77 -13.81
N VAL A 422 7.25 19.20 -12.58
CA VAL A 422 6.20 20.15 -12.19
C VAL A 422 6.84 21.39 -11.56
N GLY A 423 6.42 22.59 -12.00
CA GLY A 423 6.82 23.86 -11.38
C GLY A 423 8.26 24.34 -11.62
N ALA A 424 9.10 23.57 -12.32
CA ALA A 424 10.47 23.98 -12.66
C ALA A 424 10.53 25.33 -13.40
N THR A 425 11.34 26.27 -12.90
CA THR A 425 11.39 27.65 -13.43
C THR A 425 12.43 27.86 -14.52
N ASN A 426 13.45 27.00 -14.61
CA ASN A 426 14.49 27.08 -15.64
C ASN A 426 14.92 25.68 -16.09
N TYR A 427 14.45 25.27 -17.27
CA TYR A 427 14.73 23.96 -17.87
C TYR A 427 14.65 24.02 -19.40
N THR A 428 15.63 23.43 -20.07
CA THR A 428 15.77 23.45 -21.53
C THR A 428 16.22 22.07 -22.06
N PRO A 429 15.30 21.14 -22.37
CA PRO A 429 15.65 19.86 -22.99
C PRO A 429 16.15 20.01 -24.44
N TYR A 430 16.74 18.93 -24.99
CA TYR A 430 17.30 18.90 -26.35
C TYR A 430 16.25 19.19 -27.43
N SER A 431 15.02 18.67 -27.28
CA SER A 431 13.88 18.98 -28.16
C SER A 431 13.56 20.48 -28.26
N LYS A 432 13.85 21.25 -27.21
CA LYS A 432 13.68 22.72 -27.15
C LYS A 432 14.90 23.47 -27.68
N SER A 433 16.12 22.92 -27.57
CA SER A 433 17.36 23.56 -28.01
C SER A 433 18.49 22.56 -28.27
N SER A 434 18.64 22.13 -29.52
CA SER A 434 19.64 21.13 -29.92
C SER A 434 21.12 21.58 -29.84
N THR A 435 21.39 22.81 -29.40
CA THR A 435 22.73 23.41 -29.31
C THR A 435 23.12 23.88 -27.91
N SER A 436 22.17 23.91 -26.97
CA SER A 436 22.39 24.35 -25.58
C SER A 436 21.22 23.84 -24.74
N PHE A 437 21.41 22.74 -24.03
CA PHE A 437 20.36 21.97 -23.38
C PHE A 437 20.82 21.39 -22.03
N ASP A 438 19.86 21.01 -21.20
CA ASP A 438 20.07 20.44 -19.86
C ASP A 438 20.09 18.91 -19.87
N CYS A 439 19.41 18.28 -20.83
CA CYS A 439 19.43 16.84 -21.06
C CYS A 439 19.02 16.51 -22.50
N TYR A 440 19.36 15.31 -22.95
CA TYR A 440 18.74 14.67 -24.11
C TYR A 440 17.47 13.96 -23.66
N ASP A 441 16.31 14.53 -23.98
CA ASP A 441 15.00 13.97 -23.70
C ASP A 441 14.65 12.88 -24.73
N ALA A 442 14.85 11.63 -24.33
CA ALA A 442 14.62 10.46 -25.16
C ALA A 442 13.13 10.13 -25.29
N SER A 443 12.72 9.70 -26.49
CA SER A 443 11.33 9.31 -26.79
C SER A 443 10.96 7.91 -26.29
N SER A 444 11.95 7.06 -26.00
CA SER A 444 11.77 5.74 -25.40
C SER A 444 12.97 5.37 -24.52
N ARG A 445 12.76 4.52 -23.52
CA ARG A 445 13.83 4.06 -22.61
C ARG A 445 15.05 3.55 -23.37
N ASN A 446 14.82 2.75 -24.41
CA ASN A 446 15.87 2.07 -25.15
C ASN A 446 16.42 2.88 -26.35
N GLU A 447 16.03 4.15 -26.50
CA GLU A 447 16.61 5.04 -27.52
C GLU A 447 18.08 5.33 -27.21
N GLN A 448 18.96 5.05 -28.17
CA GLN A 448 20.36 5.43 -28.04
C GLN A 448 20.57 6.89 -28.45
N VAL A 449 21.20 7.66 -27.56
CA VAL A 449 21.60 9.05 -27.82
C VAL A 449 22.58 9.07 -29.01
N PRO A 450 22.25 9.78 -30.11
CA PRO A 450 23.11 9.81 -31.29
C PRO A 450 24.46 10.47 -31.00
N SER A 451 25.55 9.95 -31.59
CA SER A 451 26.91 10.52 -31.44
C SER A 451 27.09 11.94 -32.02
N SER A 452 26.05 12.50 -32.63
CA SER A 452 25.94 13.91 -33.05
C SER A 452 25.49 14.84 -31.93
N VAL A 453 24.83 14.32 -30.89
CA VAL A 453 24.49 15.05 -29.66
C VAL A 453 25.78 15.20 -28.86
N LYS A 454 26.11 16.45 -28.51
CA LYS A 454 27.37 16.78 -27.85
C LYS A 454 27.21 17.88 -26.82
N ALA A 455 28.02 17.83 -25.78
CA ALA A 455 28.21 18.95 -24.88
C ALA A 455 28.83 20.14 -25.64
N ALA A 456 28.33 21.35 -25.42
CA ALA A 456 28.76 22.56 -26.10
C ALA A 456 30.22 22.93 -25.73
N GLN A 457 30.61 22.66 -24.48
CA GLN A 457 32.01 22.72 -24.02
C GLN A 457 32.57 21.30 -23.88
N GLY A 458 33.83 21.09 -24.26
CA GLY A 458 34.50 19.78 -24.31
C GLY A 458 34.10 18.91 -25.51
N GLY A 459 32.81 18.90 -25.90
CA GLY A 459 32.34 18.12 -27.03
C GLY A 459 32.08 16.64 -26.72
N ALA A 460 31.90 16.29 -25.43
CA ALA A 460 31.59 14.95 -24.96
C ALA A 460 30.30 14.40 -25.60
N THR A 461 30.22 13.08 -25.73
CA THR A 461 29.09 12.33 -26.30
C THR A 461 28.66 11.25 -25.33
N TYR A 462 27.35 11.00 -25.26
CA TYR A 462 26.81 9.95 -24.39
C TYR A 462 27.23 8.54 -24.84
N ASN A 463 27.63 7.69 -23.89
CA ASN A 463 28.17 6.37 -24.21
C ASN A 463 27.10 5.24 -24.37
N ASN A 464 25.85 5.48 -23.96
CA ASN A 464 24.71 4.54 -23.99
C ASN A 464 24.83 3.28 -23.10
N PHE A 465 25.51 3.37 -21.95
CA PHE A 465 25.66 2.28 -20.97
C PHE A 465 24.32 1.70 -20.47
N ASP A 466 23.28 2.52 -20.42
CA ASP A 466 21.90 2.20 -20.01
C ASP A 466 21.17 1.24 -20.98
N THR A 467 21.73 1.07 -22.18
CA THR A 467 21.28 0.11 -23.20
C THR A 467 22.20 -1.11 -23.32
N ALA A 468 23.24 -1.21 -22.48
CA ALA A 468 24.17 -2.32 -22.49
C ALA A 468 23.58 -3.57 -21.81
N SER A 469 23.92 -4.75 -22.32
CA SER A 469 23.37 -6.04 -21.85
C SER A 469 23.86 -6.46 -20.46
N ASP A 470 24.83 -5.74 -19.89
CA ASP A 470 25.44 -5.95 -18.58
C ASP A 470 25.02 -4.89 -17.54
N MET A 471 24.04 -4.03 -17.86
CA MET A 471 23.31 -3.25 -16.86
C MET A 471 22.60 -4.20 -15.86
N TYR A 472 22.58 -3.83 -14.58
CA TYR A 472 21.95 -4.63 -13.54
C TYR A 472 20.42 -4.70 -13.71
N SER A 473 19.78 -5.70 -13.09
CA SER A 473 18.32 -5.87 -13.12
C SER A 473 17.63 -5.07 -12.01
N TYR A 474 16.51 -4.45 -12.33
CA TYR A 474 15.68 -3.66 -11.43
C TYR A 474 14.26 -3.54 -12.01
N THR A 475 13.32 -3.14 -11.16
CA THR A 475 11.99 -2.64 -11.55
C THR A 475 12.02 -1.12 -11.43
N VAL A 476 11.25 -0.43 -12.27
CA VAL A 476 11.11 1.03 -12.24
C VAL A 476 9.63 1.34 -11.97
N ASP A 477 9.37 2.15 -10.96
CA ASP A 477 8.01 2.62 -10.63
C ASP A 477 7.59 3.74 -11.59
N ALA A 478 6.29 4.01 -11.72
CA ALA A 478 5.83 5.15 -12.50
C ALA A 478 6.20 6.46 -11.81
N ALA A 479 6.67 7.46 -12.55
CA ALA A 479 7.16 8.72 -11.98
C ALA A 479 6.11 9.40 -11.06
N ALA A 480 4.83 9.34 -11.43
CA ALA A 480 3.72 9.91 -10.66
C ALA A 480 3.55 9.29 -9.25
N ASP A 481 3.95 8.03 -9.05
CA ASP A 481 3.81 7.31 -7.78
C ASP A 481 5.03 7.52 -6.86
N VAL A 482 6.15 8.00 -7.42
CA VAL A 482 7.42 8.20 -6.72
C VAL A 482 7.30 9.05 -5.45
N PRO A 483 6.56 10.18 -5.40
CA PRO A 483 6.41 10.94 -4.16
C PRO A 483 5.90 10.07 -3.01
N ALA A 484 4.82 9.31 -3.22
CA ALA A 484 4.22 8.45 -2.19
C ALA A 484 5.14 7.30 -1.77
N ILE A 485 5.82 6.68 -2.73
CA ILE A 485 6.76 5.57 -2.47
C ILE A 485 7.95 6.08 -1.67
N VAL A 486 8.48 7.25 -2.02
CA VAL A 486 9.67 7.83 -1.38
C VAL A 486 9.34 8.41 -0.01
N GLU A 487 8.26 9.20 0.14
CA GLU A 487 7.77 9.73 1.42
C GLU A 487 7.52 8.61 2.45
N ALA A 488 7.04 7.44 2.01
CA ALA A 488 6.71 6.32 2.90
C ALA A 488 7.89 5.39 3.25
N ASN A 489 9.00 5.43 2.51
CA ASN A 489 10.08 4.44 2.63
C ASN A 489 11.50 5.03 2.70
N ALA A 490 11.71 6.32 2.40
CA ALA A 490 13.00 6.96 2.52
C ALA A 490 13.30 7.39 3.96
N GLY A 491 14.59 7.49 4.28
CA GLY A 491 15.05 7.83 5.62
C GLY A 491 15.04 6.65 6.59
N ARG A 492 15.18 6.96 7.89
CA ARG A 492 15.13 5.96 8.97
C ARG A 492 13.77 5.28 9.04
N VAL A 493 13.74 4.10 9.67
CA VAL A 493 12.54 3.38 10.12
C VAL A 493 11.52 4.35 10.73
N ASP A 494 10.25 4.19 10.36
CA ASP A 494 9.12 5.05 10.74
C ASP A 494 9.28 6.54 10.35
N GLY A 495 10.17 6.83 9.39
CA GLY A 495 10.60 8.18 9.00
C GLY A 495 11.42 8.89 10.08
N GLY A 496 12.10 8.13 10.94
CA GLY A 496 12.82 8.66 12.11
C GLY A 496 11.92 9.18 13.24
N ASP A 497 12.52 9.41 14.40
CA ASP A 497 11.90 10.04 15.57
C ASP A 497 11.88 11.58 15.51
N PHE A 498 12.91 12.17 14.89
CA PHE A 498 12.95 13.59 14.54
C PHE A 498 11.97 13.89 13.41
N LYS A 499 10.93 14.69 13.68
CA LYS A 499 9.94 15.12 12.69
C LYS A 499 10.05 16.61 12.38
N TRP A 500 9.99 16.93 11.09
CA TRP A 500 9.97 18.29 10.58
C TRP A 500 9.00 18.38 9.40
N GLU A 501 8.31 19.51 9.27
CA GLU A 501 7.41 19.81 8.16
C GLU A 501 7.86 21.16 7.57
N PHE A 502 8.20 21.17 6.28
CA PHE A 502 8.56 22.38 5.56
C PHE A 502 7.30 23.14 5.13
N ASN A 503 7.46 24.44 4.91
CA ASN A 503 6.43 25.29 4.35
C ASN A 503 6.79 25.61 2.90
N ASP A 504 6.33 24.78 1.94
CA ASP A 504 6.53 24.93 0.49
C ASP A 504 6.46 26.38 0.00
N SER A 505 5.51 27.17 0.51
CA SER A 505 5.28 28.56 0.08
C SER A 505 6.43 29.52 0.42
N VAL A 506 7.37 29.10 1.27
CA VAL A 506 8.57 29.80 1.71
C VAL A 506 9.82 29.00 1.32
N ASP A 507 9.87 27.73 1.72
CA ASP A 507 11.08 26.92 1.70
C ASP A 507 11.45 26.41 0.30
N ASP A 508 10.50 26.20 -0.64
CA ASP A 508 10.74 25.72 -2.03
C ASP A 508 11.83 26.49 -2.81
N THR A 509 12.09 27.74 -2.40
CA THR A 509 13.04 28.63 -3.06
C THR A 509 14.13 29.17 -2.14
N ASP A 510 14.09 28.84 -0.85
CA ASP A 510 15.09 29.30 0.10
C ASP A 510 16.36 28.44 0.02
N SER A 511 17.50 29.07 0.21
CA SER A 511 18.80 28.40 0.29
C SER A 511 19.68 28.93 1.42
N GLU A 512 19.13 29.81 2.25
CA GLU A 512 19.69 30.18 3.54
C GLU A 512 19.44 29.04 4.55
N VAL A 513 20.10 29.09 5.71
CA VAL A 513 19.88 28.09 6.77
C VAL A 513 18.53 28.36 7.43
N ASN A 514 17.62 27.37 7.40
CA ASN A 514 16.39 27.43 8.18
C ASN A 514 16.75 27.40 9.68
N THR A 515 16.66 28.57 10.32
CA THR A 515 17.14 28.75 11.70
C THR A 515 16.35 27.96 12.74
N ALA A 516 15.08 27.63 12.44
CA ALA A 516 14.24 26.85 13.33
C ALA A 516 14.62 25.35 13.23
N LEU A 517 14.82 24.84 12.01
CA LEU A 517 15.33 23.49 11.76
C LEU A 517 16.71 23.27 12.40
N LYS A 518 17.69 24.18 12.20
CA LYS A 518 19.02 24.03 12.85
C LYS A 518 18.92 24.10 14.37
N ALA A 519 18.01 24.91 14.93
CA ALA A 519 17.78 24.94 16.37
C ALA A 519 17.19 23.63 16.90
N ALA A 520 16.27 23.01 16.16
CA ALA A 520 15.71 21.69 16.51
C ALA A 520 16.78 20.58 16.42
N ILE A 521 17.58 20.53 15.33
CA ILE A 521 18.67 19.55 15.17
C ILE A 521 19.76 19.70 16.24
N VAL A 522 20.08 20.92 16.67
CA VAL A 522 21.04 21.18 17.76
C VAL A 522 20.47 20.85 19.14
N ALA A 523 19.14 20.89 19.29
CA ALA A 523 18.44 20.55 20.53
C ALA A 523 17.99 19.08 20.59
N TYR A 524 18.24 18.28 19.55
CA TYR A 524 17.89 16.87 19.50
C TYR A 524 18.64 16.08 20.57
N ASP A 525 17.88 15.28 21.31
CA ASP A 525 18.35 14.16 22.12
C ASP A 525 17.34 13.04 21.98
N ASP A 526 17.76 11.78 22.14
CA ASP A 526 16.84 10.66 22.06
C ASP A 526 15.95 10.58 23.32
N SER A 527 14.86 9.82 23.24
CA SER A 527 13.90 9.66 24.35
C SER A 527 14.07 8.33 25.11
N ILE A 528 15.20 7.64 24.92
CA ILE A 528 15.48 6.34 25.54
C ILE A 528 15.86 6.53 27.01
N ILE A 529 15.12 5.86 27.89
CA ILE A 529 15.40 5.83 29.34
C ILE A 529 16.43 4.75 29.68
N ALA A 530 16.34 3.58 29.04
CA ALA A 530 17.21 2.43 29.32
C ALA A 530 17.28 1.45 28.13
N ILE A 531 18.42 0.77 27.98
CA ILE A 531 18.72 -0.16 26.88
C ILE A 531 19.05 -1.53 27.47
N GLY A 532 18.23 -2.54 27.15
CA GLY A 532 18.42 -3.97 27.43
C GLY A 532 18.46 -4.43 28.89
N SER A 533 18.63 -3.53 29.86
CA SER A 533 18.57 -3.81 31.30
C SER A 533 18.49 -2.49 32.10
N GLY A 534 18.26 -2.58 33.41
CA GLY A 534 18.23 -1.40 34.29
C GLY A 534 16.96 -0.55 34.16
N PHE A 535 15.88 -1.15 33.66
CA PHE A 535 14.59 -0.52 33.44
C PHE A 535 13.97 0.02 34.74
N ASP A 536 13.31 1.18 34.67
CA ASP A 536 12.61 1.77 35.82
C ASP A 536 11.25 1.10 36.04
N ALA A 537 10.90 0.88 37.30
CA ALA A 537 9.70 0.19 37.75
C ALA A 537 8.47 1.11 37.88
N ASP A 538 8.68 2.42 38.11
CA ASP A 538 7.62 3.43 38.23
C ASP A 538 7.56 4.29 36.94
N ASN A 539 7.17 3.67 35.82
CA ASN A 539 6.95 4.39 34.56
C ASN A 539 5.53 5.01 34.57
N ASP A 540 5.45 6.29 34.95
CA ASP A 540 4.20 7.07 34.97
C ASP A 540 3.53 7.16 33.57
N GLU A 541 2.24 7.55 33.57
CA GLU A 541 1.35 7.66 32.39
C GLU A 541 2.04 8.29 31.15
N PRO A 542 1.73 7.81 29.93
CA PRO A 542 2.44 8.18 28.72
C PRO A 542 2.37 9.69 28.45
N VAL A 543 3.54 10.32 28.39
CA VAL A 543 3.67 11.66 27.83
C VAL A 543 3.48 11.55 26.33
N THR A 544 2.37 12.07 25.81
CA THR A 544 2.26 12.40 24.40
C THR A 544 3.36 13.40 24.07
N THR A 545 4.37 12.97 23.30
CA THR A 545 5.29 13.87 22.64
C THR A 545 4.50 14.68 21.63
N GLU A 546 3.97 15.83 22.05
CA GLU A 546 3.50 16.82 21.08
C GLU A 546 4.67 17.16 20.16
N PRO A 547 4.46 17.25 18.83
CA PRO A 547 5.49 17.76 17.94
C PRO A 547 5.90 19.15 18.45
N VAL A 548 7.20 19.45 18.43
CA VAL A 548 7.69 20.79 18.75
C VAL A 548 7.32 21.72 17.59
N THR A 549 6.06 22.12 17.53
CA THR A 549 5.58 23.18 16.64
C THR A 549 6.22 24.49 17.09
N THR A 550 7.38 24.81 16.53
CA THR A 550 7.96 26.15 16.68
C THR A 550 7.05 27.14 15.97
N GLU A 551 6.27 27.92 16.73
CA GLU A 551 5.38 28.94 16.15
C GLU A 551 6.18 29.89 15.23
N PRO A 552 5.68 30.20 14.03
CA PRO A 552 6.29 31.23 13.19
C PRO A 552 6.19 32.59 13.89
N VAL A 553 7.34 33.25 14.09
CA VAL A 553 7.46 34.53 14.79
C VAL A 553 6.63 35.62 14.09
N THR A 554 5.42 35.85 14.59
CA THR A 554 4.49 36.84 14.04
C THR A 554 4.55 38.17 14.80
N THR A 555 4.64 39.26 14.04
CA THR A 555 4.81 40.61 14.60
C THR A 555 3.46 41.19 15.06
N THR A 556 3.13 40.99 16.34
CA THR A 556 2.23 41.80 17.19
C THR A 556 0.99 42.45 16.54
N THR A 557 -0.22 41.94 16.79
CA THR A 557 -1.35 42.82 17.21
C THR A 557 -2.49 42.12 17.97
N LYS A 558 -2.52 42.37 19.30
CA LYS A 558 -3.70 42.52 20.20
C LYS A 558 -4.84 41.48 20.23
N ALA A 559 -5.00 40.87 21.41
CA ALA A 559 -5.98 39.85 21.79
C ALA A 559 -7.48 40.26 21.82
N THR A 560 -8.35 39.25 21.82
CA THR A 560 -9.64 39.21 22.55
C THR A 560 -9.89 37.76 23.05
N GLU A 561 -10.78 37.58 24.03
CA GLU A 561 -10.82 36.47 24.99
C GLU A 561 -11.32 35.10 24.47
N ALA A 562 -10.88 34.05 25.16
CA ALA A 562 -11.27 32.65 24.94
C ALA A 562 -12.67 32.31 25.46
N THR A 563 -13.24 31.20 24.98
CA THR A 563 -14.35 30.49 25.65
C THR A 563 -14.11 28.98 25.57
N THR A 564 -13.97 28.35 26.74
CA THR A 564 -13.73 26.91 26.88
C THR A 564 -14.99 26.09 26.57
N THR A 565 -14.86 24.94 25.91
CA THR A 565 -15.88 23.87 25.90
C THR A 565 -15.18 22.50 25.90
N THR A 566 -15.84 21.50 26.47
CA THR A 566 -15.22 20.31 27.06
C THR A 566 -15.54 19.02 26.30
N THR A 567 -14.49 18.28 25.94
CA THR A 567 -14.40 16.81 25.78
C THR A 567 -15.47 16.05 24.98
N THR A 568 -15.05 15.38 23.92
CA THR A 568 -15.38 13.94 23.72
C THR A 568 -14.28 13.27 22.88
N THR A 569 -13.45 12.44 23.51
CA THR A 569 -12.49 11.59 22.79
C THR A 569 -13.26 10.45 22.12
N LYS A 570 -13.08 10.26 20.82
CA LYS A 570 -13.64 9.14 20.06
C LYS A 570 -12.48 8.45 19.35
N THR A 571 -12.31 7.16 19.59
CA THR A 571 -11.25 6.33 19.00
C THR A 571 -11.33 6.39 17.47
N THR A 572 -10.21 6.66 16.82
CA THR A 572 -10.09 6.67 15.35
C THR A 572 -9.39 5.39 14.94
N THR A 573 -10.10 4.52 14.23
CA THR A 573 -9.56 3.27 13.70
C THR A 573 -8.87 3.59 12.37
N THR A 574 -7.54 3.58 12.32
CA THR A 574 -6.76 3.92 11.12
C THR A 574 -6.80 2.80 10.09
N LYS A 575 -7.24 3.11 8.87
CA LYS A 575 -7.33 2.18 7.74
C LYS A 575 -6.09 2.28 6.84
N ALA A 576 -5.82 1.22 6.07
CA ALA A 576 -4.63 1.16 5.21
C ALA A 576 -4.65 2.23 4.10
N THR A 577 -3.52 2.89 3.88
CA THR A 577 -3.34 3.98 2.92
C THR A 577 -3.34 3.48 1.46
N THR A 578 -4.27 3.97 0.65
CA THR A 578 -4.26 3.80 -0.81
C THR A 578 -3.24 4.73 -1.47
N ALA A 579 -2.60 4.27 -2.56
CA ALA A 579 -1.58 5.04 -3.30
C ALA A 579 -2.05 6.45 -3.74
N ASN A 580 -1.14 7.44 -3.69
CA ASN A 580 -1.45 8.83 -4.02
C ASN A 580 -1.61 9.03 -5.52
N THR A 581 -2.85 9.06 -6.04
CA THR A 581 -3.08 9.67 -7.36
C THR A 581 -2.81 11.19 -7.28
N PRO A 582 -2.01 11.78 -8.19
CA PRO A 582 -1.79 13.22 -8.24
C PRO A 582 -3.09 14.04 -8.22
N VAL A 583 -3.07 15.15 -7.47
CA VAL A 583 -4.25 16.00 -7.29
C VAL A 583 -4.50 16.85 -8.53
N VAL A 584 -5.63 16.63 -9.20
CA VAL A 584 -5.97 17.34 -10.45
C VAL A 584 -6.19 18.84 -10.19
N ALA A 585 -5.56 19.69 -11.00
CA ALA A 585 -5.76 21.14 -10.97
C ALA A 585 -7.21 21.54 -11.30
N ASP A 586 -7.68 22.66 -10.77
CA ASP A 586 -9.06 23.17 -10.91
C ASP A 586 -10.19 22.21 -10.43
N ALA A 587 -9.86 21.23 -9.58
CA ALA A 587 -10.84 20.34 -8.94
C ALA A 587 -11.75 21.08 -7.94
N ILE A 588 -12.94 20.52 -7.70
CA ILE A 588 -13.90 21.00 -6.70
C ILE A 588 -13.67 20.25 -5.38
N TYR A 589 -13.50 20.98 -4.28
CA TYR A 589 -13.28 20.39 -2.96
C TYR A 589 -14.55 20.42 -2.11
N CYS A 590 -14.81 19.31 -1.41
CA CYS A 590 -15.88 19.16 -0.44
C CYS A 590 -15.32 18.82 0.95
N SER A 591 -16.06 19.20 1.98
CA SER A 591 -15.81 18.77 3.37
C SER A 591 -17.15 18.48 4.08
N PRO A 592 -17.15 17.72 5.20
CA PRO A 592 -18.39 17.33 5.89
C PRO A 592 -19.34 18.47 6.28
N ASP A 593 -18.79 19.60 6.72
CA ASP A 593 -19.54 20.77 7.22
C ASP A 593 -19.62 21.93 6.19
N ALA A 594 -19.23 21.67 4.93
CA ALA A 594 -19.21 22.68 3.87
C ALA A 594 -20.62 23.21 3.51
N SER A 595 -20.68 24.46 3.05
CA SER A 595 -21.94 25.11 2.66
C SER A 595 -22.13 25.13 1.13
N SER A 596 -23.37 25.27 0.67
CA SER A 596 -23.70 25.47 -0.75
C SER A 596 -23.20 26.79 -1.35
N SER A 597 -22.81 27.73 -0.49
CA SER A 597 -22.18 29.00 -0.86
C SER A 597 -20.65 28.94 -0.97
N GLY A 598 -20.01 27.83 -0.58
CA GLY A 598 -18.55 27.69 -0.68
C GLY A 598 -18.03 27.82 -2.10
N ALA A 599 -16.83 28.37 -2.26
CA ALA A 599 -16.16 28.53 -3.54
C ALA A 599 -15.89 27.18 -4.23
N GLY A 600 -15.68 26.12 -3.44
CA GLY A 600 -15.25 24.80 -3.91
C GLY A 600 -13.74 24.67 -4.05
N THR A 601 -12.97 25.56 -3.40
CA THR A 601 -11.51 25.43 -3.24
C THR A 601 -11.18 24.64 -1.98
N LYS A 602 -9.94 24.17 -1.81
CA LYS A 602 -9.52 23.43 -0.61
C LYS A 602 -9.73 24.23 0.69
N ASP A 603 -9.52 25.55 0.64
CA ASP A 603 -9.67 26.46 1.79
C ASP A 603 -11.12 26.95 2.04
N ASP A 604 -11.98 26.91 1.01
CA ASP A 604 -13.41 27.24 1.11
C ASP A 604 -14.23 26.17 0.36
N PRO A 605 -14.30 24.95 0.93
CA PRO A 605 -14.95 23.81 0.30
C PRO A 605 -16.46 24.01 0.21
N ILE A 606 -17.08 23.27 -0.72
CA ILE A 606 -18.51 23.32 -0.99
C ILE A 606 -19.19 22.00 -0.63
N ASP A 607 -20.48 22.01 -0.31
CA ASP A 607 -21.22 20.76 -0.08
C ASP A 607 -21.26 19.86 -1.34
N VAL A 608 -21.37 18.55 -1.11
CA VAL A 608 -21.34 17.52 -2.16
C VAL A 608 -22.48 17.68 -3.17
N LYS A 609 -23.70 17.99 -2.72
CA LYS A 609 -24.87 18.15 -3.61
C LYS A 609 -24.66 19.33 -4.56
N SER A 610 -24.08 20.42 -4.07
CA SER A 610 -23.67 21.56 -4.91
C SER A 610 -22.53 21.19 -5.86
N ALA A 611 -21.50 20.47 -5.41
CA ALA A 611 -20.38 20.02 -6.25
C ALA A 611 -20.84 19.15 -7.43
N LEU A 612 -21.71 18.17 -7.18
CA LEU A 612 -22.28 17.27 -8.21
C LEU A 612 -23.00 18.03 -9.34
N THR A 613 -23.56 19.21 -9.07
CA THR A 613 -24.18 20.07 -10.11
C THR A 613 -23.21 20.99 -10.83
N LYS A 614 -22.02 21.23 -10.26
CA LYS A 614 -20.99 22.15 -10.80
C LYS A 614 -19.92 21.45 -11.62
N VAL A 615 -19.62 20.18 -11.32
CA VAL A 615 -18.57 19.41 -12.00
C VAL A 615 -18.90 19.20 -13.50
N LYS A 616 -17.91 19.48 -14.34
CA LYS A 616 -17.97 19.33 -15.81
C LYS A 616 -17.41 17.96 -16.22
N ALA A 617 -17.70 17.50 -17.42
CA ALA A 617 -17.03 16.32 -17.99
C ALA A 617 -15.50 16.50 -17.94
N GLY A 618 -14.77 15.46 -17.53
CA GLY A 618 -13.33 15.50 -17.24
C GLY A 618 -12.95 16.20 -15.93
N GLY A 619 -13.91 16.66 -15.13
CA GLY A 619 -13.67 17.35 -13.86
C GLY A 619 -13.73 16.41 -12.65
N THR A 620 -12.96 16.75 -11.61
CA THR A 620 -12.86 15.97 -10.36
C THR A 620 -13.48 16.72 -9.19
N ILE A 621 -14.20 15.98 -8.34
CA ILE A 621 -14.60 16.36 -6.98
C ILE A 621 -13.72 15.59 -6.00
N TYR A 622 -12.98 16.31 -5.14
CA TYR A 622 -12.23 15.74 -4.02
C TYR A 622 -13.02 15.88 -2.72
N LEU A 623 -13.21 14.75 -2.04
CA LEU A 623 -13.82 14.66 -0.72
C LEU A 623 -12.68 14.71 0.32
N LEU A 624 -12.63 15.77 1.12
CA LEU A 624 -11.74 15.86 2.28
C LEU A 624 -12.23 14.91 3.38
N GLY A 625 -11.32 14.47 4.25
CA GLY A 625 -11.59 13.43 5.26
C GLY A 625 -12.74 13.76 6.23
N GLY A 626 -13.47 12.72 6.65
CA GLY A 626 -14.50 12.78 7.66
C GLY A 626 -15.86 12.19 7.25
N THR A 627 -16.84 12.38 8.13
CA THR A 627 -18.19 11.80 8.00
C THR A 627 -19.20 12.79 7.40
N TYR A 628 -19.57 12.58 6.14
CA TYR A 628 -20.58 13.37 5.43
C TYR A 628 -21.98 12.85 5.77
N LYS A 629 -22.83 13.69 6.37
CA LYS A 629 -24.15 13.26 6.87
C LYS A 629 -25.28 13.68 5.95
N PHE A 630 -26.10 12.72 5.55
CA PHE A 630 -27.22 12.93 4.65
C PHE A 630 -28.54 12.46 5.27
N SER A 631 -29.61 13.18 4.94
CA SER A 631 -31.00 12.85 5.31
C SER A 631 -31.93 12.75 4.10
N GLU A 632 -31.34 12.74 2.90
CA GLU A 632 -32.01 12.65 1.60
C GLU A 632 -31.16 11.82 0.64
N GLN A 633 -31.75 11.36 -0.46
CA GLN A 633 -31.05 10.65 -1.54
C GLN A 633 -30.22 11.63 -2.38
N LEU A 634 -28.99 11.26 -2.73
CA LEU A 634 -28.18 11.97 -3.72
C LEU A 634 -28.44 11.39 -5.11
N THR A 635 -28.98 12.21 -6.02
CA THR A 635 -29.33 11.78 -7.39
C THR A 635 -28.47 12.50 -8.41
N ILE A 636 -27.76 11.72 -9.24
CA ILE A 636 -27.05 12.17 -10.43
C ILE A 636 -27.91 11.76 -11.62
N GLU A 637 -28.73 12.69 -12.09
CA GLU A 637 -29.65 12.52 -13.22
C GLU A 637 -28.91 12.10 -14.52
N GLU A 638 -29.58 11.37 -15.42
CA GLU A 638 -29.08 11.02 -16.77
C GLU A 638 -28.45 12.20 -17.52
N SER A 639 -29.07 13.38 -17.44
CA SER A 639 -28.57 14.62 -18.07
C SER A 639 -27.25 15.15 -17.48
N ASN A 640 -26.80 14.64 -16.34
CA ASN A 640 -25.56 15.02 -15.65
C ASN A 640 -24.41 14.03 -15.96
N SER A 641 -24.29 13.60 -17.21
CA SER A 641 -23.26 12.65 -17.65
C SER A 641 -21.89 13.31 -17.92
N GLY A 642 -20.81 12.52 -17.82
CA GLY A 642 -19.52 12.81 -18.47
C GLY A 642 -19.57 12.48 -19.98
N THR A 643 -18.41 12.23 -20.58
CA THR A 643 -18.32 11.66 -21.95
C THR A 643 -17.23 10.60 -22.02
N ALA A 644 -17.23 9.80 -23.09
CA ALA A 644 -16.06 8.98 -23.43
C ALA A 644 -14.79 9.84 -23.44
N GLY A 645 -13.71 9.33 -22.81
CA GLY A 645 -12.44 10.05 -22.63
C GLY A 645 -12.47 11.23 -21.64
N ALA A 646 -13.62 11.57 -21.03
CA ALA A 646 -13.75 12.65 -20.05
C ALA A 646 -14.84 12.33 -19.01
N MET A 647 -14.58 11.30 -18.21
CA MET A 647 -15.44 10.94 -17.08
C MET A 647 -15.54 12.08 -16.05
N LYS A 648 -16.63 12.11 -15.29
CA LYS A 648 -16.75 12.95 -14.09
C LYS A 648 -16.30 12.17 -12.87
N THR A 649 -15.30 12.65 -12.15
CA THR A 649 -14.76 11.90 -11.00
C THR A 649 -15.28 12.49 -9.69
N ILE A 650 -15.70 11.63 -8.76
CA ILE A 650 -15.89 11.94 -7.34
C ILE A 650 -15.07 10.94 -6.52
N ARG A 651 -14.16 11.45 -5.70
CA ARG A 651 -13.20 10.59 -4.99
C ARG A 651 -12.77 11.14 -3.65
N ALA A 652 -12.33 10.25 -2.76
CA ALA A 652 -11.53 10.67 -1.60
C ALA A 652 -10.29 11.44 -2.06
N TYR A 653 -9.94 12.49 -1.33
CA TYR A 653 -8.63 13.12 -1.42
C TYR A 653 -7.54 12.10 -1.02
N PRO A 654 -6.34 12.09 -1.63
CA PRO A 654 -5.29 11.14 -1.28
C PRO A 654 -5.03 11.08 0.24
N GLY A 655 -5.00 9.86 0.80
CA GLY A 655 -4.84 9.62 2.23
C GLY A 655 -6.03 9.98 3.13
N ALA A 656 -7.19 10.36 2.60
CA ALA A 656 -8.35 10.78 3.40
C ALA A 656 -9.38 9.67 3.62
N ASP A 657 -9.65 9.33 4.89
CA ASP A 657 -10.80 8.49 5.26
C ASP A 657 -12.11 9.26 5.06
N VAL A 658 -12.98 8.77 4.17
CA VAL A 658 -14.24 9.42 3.80
C VAL A 658 -15.42 8.46 3.95
N TYR A 659 -16.39 8.82 4.79
CA TYR A 659 -17.56 8.00 5.12
C TYR A 659 -18.85 8.78 4.90
N PHE A 660 -19.73 8.28 4.04
CA PHE A 660 -21.05 8.87 3.77
C PHE A 660 -22.11 8.18 4.64
N ASP A 661 -22.62 8.92 5.62
CA ASP A 661 -23.60 8.48 6.61
C ASP A 661 -25.01 8.92 6.21
N PHE A 662 -25.79 7.99 5.64
CA PHE A 662 -27.18 8.23 5.25
C PHE A 662 -28.19 7.97 6.36
N SER A 663 -27.77 7.69 7.61
CA SER A 663 -28.67 7.37 8.73
C SER A 663 -29.70 8.46 9.05
N GLY A 664 -29.51 9.69 8.56
CA GLY A 664 -30.50 10.76 8.62
C GLY A 664 -31.76 10.52 7.77
N GLN A 665 -31.74 9.56 6.84
CA GLN A 665 -32.91 9.12 6.06
C GLN A 665 -33.94 8.37 6.93
N GLY A 666 -33.48 7.74 8.03
CA GLY A 666 -34.32 7.06 9.00
C GLY A 666 -34.46 5.56 8.75
N ALA A 667 -35.65 5.02 8.99
CA ALA A 667 -35.94 3.59 8.82
C ALA A 667 -36.10 3.20 7.34
N ALA A 668 -35.99 1.90 7.04
CA ALA A 668 -36.10 1.31 5.71
C ALA A 668 -37.28 1.87 4.88
N ASN A 669 -36.98 2.27 3.64
CA ASN A 669 -37.87 2.97 2.73
C ASN A 669 -37.36 2.84 1.28
N SER A 670 -37.90 1.86 0.53
CA SER A 670 -37.53 1.51 -0.85
C SER A 670 -37.73 2.61 -1.94
N SER A 671 -38.10 3.82 -1.52
CA SER A 671 -38.18 5.03 -2.35
C SER A 671 -37.01 5.99 -2.13
N VAL A 672 -36.08 5.71 -1.21
CA VAL A 672 -35.00 6.64 -0.80
C VAL A 672 -33.68 5.88 -0.59
N ARG A 673 -32.81 5.95 -1.59
CA ARG A 673 -31.48 5.31 -1.63
C ARG A 673 -30.39 6.25 -1.10
N GLY A 674 -29.19 5.74 -0.89
CA GLY A 674 -28.01 6.59 -0.65
C GLY A 674 -27.70 7.43 -1.88
N PHE A 675 -27.22 6.75 -2.94
CA PHE A 675 -27.04 7.31 -4.27
C PHE A 675 -27.99 6.70 -5.32
N VAL A 676 -28.38 7.52 -6.29
CA VAL A 676 -28.84 7.09 -7.63
C VAL A 676 -27.91 7.70 -8.66
N LEU A 677 -27.20 6.87 -9.40
CA LEU A 677 -26.32 7.24 -10.51
C LEU A 677 -26.99 6.85 -11.84
N ASP A 678 -27.85 7.74 -12.33
CA ASP A 678 -28.55 7.63 -13.62
C ASP A 678 -27.72 8.27 -14.75
N GLY A 679 -26.79 9.18 -14.40
CA GLY A 679 -25.75 9.69 -15.29
C GLY A 679 -24.75 8.62 -15.74
N SER A 680 -24.19 8.83 -16.94
CA SER A 680 -23.18 7.98 -17.58
C SER A 680 -21.78 8.61 -17.51
N TYR A 681 -20.73 7.82 -17.70
CA TYR A 681 -19.33 8.25 -17.65
C TYR A 681 -18.94 8.97 -16.33
N TRP A 682 -19.28 8.36 -15.20
CA TRP A 682 -18.78 8.75 -13.88
C TRP A 682 -17.73 7.78 -13.35
N HIS A 683 -16.81 8.33 -12.55
CA HIS A 683 -15.81 7.59 -11.79
C HIS A 683 -16.03 7.87 -10.30
N PHE A 684 -16.37 6.84 -9.53
CA PHE A 684 -16.46 6.89 -8.07
C PHE A 684 -15.25 6.16 -7.50
N TYR A 685 -14.44 6.81 -6.66
CA TYR A 685 -13.20 6.22 -6.14
C TYR A 685 -12.98 6.38 -4.63
N GLY A 686 -12.80 5.27 -3.93
CA GLY A 686 -12.07 5.22 -2.65
C GLY A 686 -12.77 5.83 -1.44
N PHE A 687 -14.12 5.73 -1.35
CA PHE A 687 -14.85 6.16 -0.15
C PHE A 687 -15.97 5.18 0.24
N GLU A 688 -16.51 5.33 1.45
CA GLU A 688 -17.54 4.44 1.99
C GLU A 688 -18.95 5.07 1.89
N ILE A 689 -19.95 4.26 1.53
CA ILE A 689 -21.37 4.61 1.52
C ILE A 689 -22.11 3.68 2.48
N ALA A 690 -22.80 4.27 3.46
CA ALA A 690 -23.41 3.49 4.52
C ALA A 690 -24.73 4.04 5.05
N LYS A 691 -25.51 3.13 5.64
CA LYS A 691 -26.74 3.43 6.39
C LYS A 691 -27.82 4.14 5.57
N ALA A 692 -27.88 3.87 4.26
CA ALA A 692 -29.00 4.25 3.42
C ALA A 692 -30.27 3.52 3.87
N ALA A 693 -31.44 4.15 3.67
CA ALA A 693 -32.75 3.56 3.97
C ALA A 693 -33.23 2.54 2.91
N ASP A 694 -32.43 2.30 1.88
CA ASP A 694 -32.64 1.39 0.75
C ASP A 694 -31.22 1.08 0.24
N ASN A 695 -31.05 0.79 -1.05
CA ASN A 695 -29.74 0.53 -1.64
C ASN A 695 -28.72 1.63 -1.31
N GLY A 696 -27.48 1.23 -1.00
CA GLY A 696 -26.37 2.18 -0.84
C GLY A 696 -26.14 2.99 -2.12
N MET A 697 -26.09 2.29 -3.26
CA MET A 697 -26.14 2.89 -4.60
C MET A 697 -27.09 2.10 -5.52
N LEU A 698 -27.93 2.82 -6.26
CA LEU A 698 -28.54 2.33 -7.51
C LEU A 698 -27.75 2.91 -8.69
N LEU A 699 -27.11 2.01 -9.45
CA LEU A 699 -26.39 2.30 -10.67
C LEU A 699 -27.30 2.06 -11.88
N SER A 700 -27.59 3.12 -12.63
CA SER A 700 -28.63 3.14 -13.68
C SER A 700 -28.18 3.73 -15.02
N GLY A 701 -27.08 4.50 -15.04
CA GLY A 701 -26.44 4.97 -16.27
C GLY A 701 -25.44 3.97 -16.86
N ASP A 702 -24.81 4.37 -17.96
CA ASP A 702 -23.90 3.55 -18.76
C ASP A 702 -22.42 3.97 -18.61
N ASN A 703 -21.50 3.04 -18.88
CA ASN A 703 -20.06 3.31 -18.99
C ASN A 703 -19.45 3.99 -17.75
N ASN A 704 -19.94 3.68 -16.54
CA ASN A 704 -19.40 4.19 -15.28
C ASN A 704 -18.32 3.26 -14.72
N LEU A 705 -17.37 3.82 -13.97
CA LEU A 705 -16.36 3.11 -13.19
C LEU A 705 -16.63 3.34 -11.70
N ILE A 706 -16.93 2.28 -10.97
CA ILE A 706 -17.09 2.29 -9.51
C ILE A 706 -15.90 1.52 -8.94
N GLU A 707 -14.99 2.21 -8.25
CA GLU A 707 -13.65 1.69 -7.94
C GLU A 707 -13.28 1.88 -6.46
N MET A 708 -12.72 0.84 -5.82
CA MET A 708 -12.26 0.91 -4.42
C MET A 708 -13.33 1.43 -3.42
N MET A 709 -14.62 1.29 -3.77
CA MET A 709 -15.74 1.73 -2.95
C MET A 709 -16.11 0.67 -1.89
N VAL A 710 -16.57 1.13 -0.73
CA VAL A 710 -17.16 0.25 0.30
C VAL A 710 -18.64 0.58 0.48
N PHE A 711 -19.51 -0.43 0.42
CA PHE A 711 -20.93 -0.32 0.73
C PHE A 711 -21.21 -1.11 2.01
N THR A 712 -21.64 -0.44 3.09
CA THR A 712 -21.84 -1.11 4.39
C THR A 712 -23.09 -0.67 5.15
N ASP A 713 -23.70 -1.57 5.91
CA ASP A 713 -24.79 -1.27 6.85
C ASP A 713 -26.02 -0.61 6.19
N ASN A 714 -26.27 -0.83 4.90
CA ASN A 714 -27.45 -0.27 4.20
C ASN A 714 -28.69 -1.16 4.42
N GLN A 715 -29.87 -0.55 4.40
CA GLN A 715 -31.17 -1.21 4.66
C GLN A 715 -31.75 -1.97 3.45
N ASP A 716 -30.95 -2.14 2.41
CA ASP A 716 -31.15 -2.99 1.23
C ASP A 716 -29.75 -3.18 0.60
N THR A 717 -29.67 -3.78 -0.60
CA THR A 717 -28.44 -4.13 -1.32
C THR A 717 -27.40 -3.00 -1.36
N GLY A 718 -26.12 -3.31 -1.09
CA GLY A 718 -25.04 -2.31 -1.08
C GLY A 718 -24.91 -1.53 -2.39
N LEU A 719 -24.78 -2.23 -3.54
CA LEU A 719 -24.91 -1.63 -4.88
C LEU A 719 -25.80 -2.49 -5.78
N GLN A 720 -26.88 -1.92 -6.27
CA GLN A 720 -27.75 -2.52 -7.28
C GLN A 720 -27.56 -1.84 -8.65
N LEU A 721 -27.24 -2.62 -9.68
CA LEU A 721 -27.21 -2.20 -11.07
C LEU A 721 -28.53 -2.56 -11.76
N SER A 722 -29.35 -1.55 -12.03
CA SER A 722 -30.66 -1.70 -12.71
C SER A 722 -31.19 -0.33 -13.17
N ARG A 723 -32.07 -0.27 -14.18
CA ARG A 723 -32.66 1.00 -14.64
C ARG A 723 -33.37 1.78 -13.51
N PHE A 724 -33.18 3.10 -13.47
CA PHE A 724 -34.01 4.03 -12.69
C PHE A 724 -35.20 4.52 -13.53
N GLN A 725 -34.95 4.79 -14.83
CA GLN A 725 -35.96 5.26 -15.77
C GLN A 725 -37.00 4.16 -16.08
N THR A 726 -38.15 4.20 -15.38
CA THR A 726 -39.23 3.20 -15.50
C THR A 726 -39.86 3.09 -16.90
N ALA A 727 -39.64 4.07 -17.78
CA ALA A 727 -40.06 4.04 -19.18
C ALA A 727 -39.17 3.14 -20.08
N TYR A 728 -37.94 2.83 -19.66
CA TYR A 728 -36.96 2.06 -20.45
C TYR A 728 -37.28 0.56 -20.42
N SER A 729 -37.80 0.04 -21.52
CA SER A 729 -38.50 -1.25 -21.56
C SER A 729 -37.79 -2.35 -22.35
N THR A 730 -36.55 -2.11 -22.77
CA THR A 730 -35.71 -3.06 -23.52
C THR A 730 -34.28 -3.06 -23.00
N VAL A 731 -33.58 -4.20 -23.07
CA VAL A 731 -32.18 -4.39 -22.62
C VAL A 731 -31.23 -3.28 -23.11
N ALA A 732 -31.36 -2.83 -24.35
CA ALA A 732 -30.55 -1.75 -24.93
C ALA A 732 -30.83 -0.34 -24.37
N GLN A 733 -31.70 -0.21 -23.36
CA GLN A 733 -31.97 1.01 -22.59
C GLN A 733 -31.70 0.80 -21.09
N TRP A 734 -31.02 -0.29 -20.72
CA TRP A 734 -30.69 -0.62 -19.33
C TRP A 734 -29.20 -0.40 -19.11
N PRO A 735 -28.76 -0.04 -17.88
CA PRO A 735 -27.36 0.27 -17.56
C PRO A 735 -26.41 -0.79 -18.13
N SER A 736 -25.50 -0.35 -18.99
CA SER A 736 -24.58 -1.18 -19.77
C SER A 736 -23.13 -0.70 -19.66
N ASN A 737 -22.18 -1.60 -19.91
CA ASN A 737 -20.74 -1.33 -19.93
C ASN A 737 -20.17 -0.70 -18.64
N ASN A 738 -20.80 -0.92 -17.48
CA ASN A 738 -20.28 -0.42 -16.21
C ASN A 738 -19.24 -1.40 -15.64
N THR A 739 -18.17 -0.85 -15.07
CA THR A 739 -17.14 -1.62 -14.37
C THR A 739 -17.21 -1.32 -12.89
N ILE A 740 -17.39 -2.37 -12.08
CA ILE A 740 -17.29 -2.32 -10.62
C ILE A 740 -15.97 -3.02 -10.28
N LEU A 741 -14.97 -2.25 -9.87
CA LEU A 741 -13.57 -2.67 -9.72
C LEU A 741 -13.13 -2.58 -8.26
N ASN A 742 -12.56 -3.65 -7.71
CA ASN A 742 -11.94 -3.67 -6.38
C ASN A 742 -12.86 -3.20 -5.22
N CYS A 743 -14.18 -3.19 -5.44
CA CYS A 743 -15.15 -2.76 -4.44
C CYS A 743 -15.39 -3.82 -3.36
N THR A 744 -15.96 -3.39 -2.24
CA THR A 744 -16.42 -4.29 -1.17
C THR A 744 -17.84 -3.94 -0.73
N SER A 745 -18.66 -4.96 -0.49
CA SER A 745 -20.02 -4.78 0.03
C SER A 745 -20.28 -5.73 1.19
N LYS A 746 -20.58 -5.18 2.38
CA LYS A 746 -20.67 -5.95 3.62
C LYS A 746 -21.76 -5.47 4.57
N ASN A 747 -22.24 -6.34 5.47
CA ASN A 747 -23.18 -5.99 6.55
C ASN A 747 -24.47 -5.27 6.09
N ASN A 748 -24.84 -5.35 4.81
CA ASN A 748 -26.12 -4.82 4.33
C ASN A 748 -27.25 -5.77 4.76
N CYS A 749 -28.35 -5.21 5.28
CA CYS A 749 -29.44 -5.97 5.88
C CYS A 749 -30.74 -5.18 5.81
N ASP A 750 -31.78 -5.74 5.19
CA ASP A 750 -33.12 -5.17 5.26
C ASP A 750 -33.83 -5.67 6.54
N ASP A 751 -33.94 -4.82 7.56
CA ASP A 751 -34.49 -5.20 8.88
C ASP A 751 -35.94 -5.72 8.82
N ALA A 752 -36.62 -5.52 7.68
CA ALA A 752 -38.01 -5.89 7.47
C ALA A 752 -38.22 -7.37 7.10
N THR A 753 -37.30 -7.97 6.32
CA THR A 753 -37.41 -9.38 5.87
C THR A 753 -36.10 -10.15 5.92
N MET A 754 -34.96 -9.46 5.82
CA MET A 754 -33.61 -10.02 5.71
C MET A 754 -33.39 -10.86 4.44
N GLU A 755 -34.31 -10.78 3.46
CA GLU A 755 -34.40 -11.58 2.22
C GLU A 755 -34.04 -10.77 0.95
N ASN A 756 -33.67 -9.48 1.06
CA ASN A 756 -33.46 -8.60 -0.11
C ASN A 756 -32.08 -7.91 -0.16
N ALA A 757 -31.39 -7.77 0.98
CA ALA A 757 -30.12 -7.05 1.03
C ALA A 757 -28.92 -7.92 0.62
N ASP A 758 -28.54 -7.79 -0.65
CA ASP A 758 -27.32 -8.41 -1.20
C ASP A 758 -26.07 -7.54 -0.95
N GLY A 759 -24.90 -8.13 -1.19
CA GLY A 759 -23.68 -7.36 -1.42
C GLY A 759 -23.77 -6.53 -2.69
N PHE A 760 -23.88 -7.21 -3.83
CA PHE A 760 -24.02 -6.60 -5.16
C PHE A 760 -25.19 -7.24 -5.92
N ALA A 761 -25.95 -6.45 -6.67
CA ALA A 761 -27.04 -7.02 -7.46
C ALA A 761 -27.13 -6.42 -8.86
N ALA A 762 -26.84 -7.18 -9.91
CA ALA A 762 -27.02 -6.75 -11.30
C ALA A 762 -28.26 -7.43 -11.89
N LYS A 763 -29.44 -7.00 -11.40
CA LYS A 763 -30.70 -7.74 -11.50
C LYS A 763 -31.83 -6.96 -12.18
N LEU A 764 -32.91 -7.68 -12.51
CA LEU A 764 -34.18 -7.24 -13.09
C LEU A 764 -34.13 -6.60 -14.48
N THR A 765 -33.39 -5.50 -14.60
CA THR A 765 -33.27 -4.66 -15.79
C THR A 765 -31.85 -4.08 -15.85
N CYS A 766 -30.91 -5.00 -16.03
CA CYS A 766 -29.47 -4.81 -16.21
C CYS A 766 -29.13 -5.01 -17.69
N GLY A 767 -28.34 -4.10 -18.27
CA GLY A 767 -27.91 -4.13 -19.67
C GLY A 767 -26.71 -5.05 -19.92
N GLU A 768 -26.12 -4.92 -21.10
CA GLU A 768 -25.00 -5.76 -21.55
C GLU A 768 -23.64 -5.22 -21.06
N GLY A 769 -22.62 -6.08 -21.04
CA GLY A 769 -21.21 -5.65 -20.89
C GLY A 769 -20.82 -5.17 -19.48
N ASN A 770 -21.67 -5.39 -18.47
CA ASN A 770 -21.36 -5.01 -17.09
C ASN A 770 -20.39 -6.02 -16.45
N VAL A 771 -19.37 -5.50 -15.75
CA VAL A 771 -18.27 -6.29 -15.18
C VAL A 771 -18.10 -6.00 -13.69
N PHE A 772 -17.99 -7.06 -12.89
CA PHE A 772 -17.46 -7.01 -11.53
C PHE A 772 -16.07 -7.65 -11.55
N ASP A 773 -15.04 -6.90 -11.16
CA ASP A 773 -13.67 -7.37 -11.08
C ASP A 773 -13.05 -7.07 -9.71
N GLY A 774 -12.30 -8.01 -9.15
CA GLY A 774 -11.61 -7.83 -7.86
C GLY A 774 -12.54 -7.59 -6.67
N CYS A 775 -13.85 -7.83 -6.78
CA CYS A 775 -14.82 -7.41 -5.78
C CYS A 775 -15.02 -8.42 -4.64
N MET A 776 -15.35 -7.94 -3.44
CA MET A 776 -15.65 -8.77 -2.27
C MET A 776 -17.06 -8.51 -1.73
N ALA A 777 -17.87 -9.56 -1.56
CA ALA A 777 -19.17 -9.46 -0.93
C ALA A 777 -19.27 -10.42 0.26
N TYR A 778 -19.41 -9.88 1.47
CA TYR A 778 -19.42 -10.72 2.67
C TYR A 778 -20.34 -10.22 3.77
N ASN A 779 -20.92 -11.14 4.52
CA ASN A 779 -21.80 -10.83 5.64
C ASN A 779 -22.99 -9.92 5.29
N ASN A 780 -23.56 -10.07 4.10
CA ASN A 780 -24.86 -9.46 3.75
C ASN A 780 -26.00 -10.40 4.19
N SER A 781 -27.21 -9.88 4.43
CA SER A 781 -28.29 -10.70 4.99
C SER A 781 -28.89 -11.72 4.01
N ASP A 782 -28.90 -11.41 2.71
CA ASP A 782 -29.25 -12.37 1.64
C ASP A 782 -28.01 -12.93 0.93
N ASP A 783 -27.67 -12.49 -0.29
CA ASP A 783 -26.53 -13.02 -1.04
C ASP A 783 -25.29 -12.12 -1.08
N GLY A 784 -24.16 -12.70 -1.53
CA GLY A 784 -23.02 -11.91 -2.02
C GLY A 784 -23.32 -11.22 -3.35
N TRP A 785 -23.83 -11.98 -4.32
CA TRP A 785 -24.26 -11.49 -5.64
C TRP A 785 -25.64 -12.01 -6.03
N ASP A 786 -26.55 -11.12 -6.48
CA ASP A 786 -27.83 -11.49 -7.11
C ASP A 786 -27.94 -10.96 -8.56
N LEU A 787 -28.12 -11.89 -9.51
CA LEU A 787 -28.37 -11.61 -10.94
C LEU A 787 -29.83 -11.88 -11.36
N TYR A 788 -30.78 -11.90 -10.42
CA TYR A 788 -32.17 -12.29 -10.65
C TYR A 788 -32.84 -11.62 -11.86
N ALA A 789 -33.25 -12.44 -12.84
CA ALA A 789 -34.12 -12.05 -13.94
C ALA A 789 -35.54 -12.59 -13.72
N LYS A 790 -36.56 -11.93 -14.31
CA LYS A 790 -37.97 -12.31 -14.14
C LYS A 790 -38.75 -12.27 -15.45
N GLU A 791 -39.81 -13.08 -15.52
CA GLU A 791 -40.58 -13.30 -16.75
C GLU A 791 -41.15 -12.01 -17.36
N GLU A 792 -41.53 -11.01 -16.53
CA GLU A 792 -42.16 -9.78 -17.03
C GLU A 792 -41.19 -8.81 -17.72
N THR A 793 -39.90 -8.86 -17.39
CA THR A 793 -38.85 -8.08 -18.07
C THR A 793 -38.06 -8.90 -19.07
N GLY A 794 -38.02 -10.22 -18.91
CA GLY A 794 -37.23 -11.12 -19.73
C GLY A 794 -35.75 -11.14 -19.32
N PRO A 795 -34.87 -11.71 -20.18
CA PRO A 795 -33.44 -11.77 -19.92
C PRO A 795 -32.81 -10.41 -19.66
N ILE A 796 -31.92 -10.35 -18.69
CA ILE A 796 -30.94 -9.26 -18.53
C ILE A 796 -29.74 -9.50 -19.44
N GLY A 797 -28.92 -8.48 -19.64
CA GLY A 797 -27.66 -8.64 -20.37
C GLY A 797 -26.67 -9.55 -19.65
N VAL A 798 -25.63 -9.96 -20.38
CA VAL A 798 -24.54 -10.76 -19.84
C VAL A 798 -23.75 -9.92 -18.84
N VAL A 799 -23.47 -10.54 -17.69
CA VAL A 799 -22.66 -9.98 -16.60
C VAL A 799 -21.45 -10.88 -16.47
N THR A 800 -20.27 -10.28 -16.37
CA THR A 800 -19.01 -10.97 -16.08
C THR A 800 -18.62 -10.69 -14.64
N ILE A 801 -18.39 -11.73 -13.86
CA ILE A 801 -17.87 -11.63 -12.49
C ILE A 801 -16.51 -12.33 -12.49
N ARG A 802 -15.43 -11.61 -12.20
CA ARG A 802 -14.10 -12.22 -12.16
C ARG A 802 -13.21 -11.73 -11.02
N ASN A 803 -12.23 -12.55 -10.62
CA ASN A 803 -11.31 -12.25 -9.53
C ASN A 803 -12.04 -11.83 -8.22
N CYS A 804 -13.25 -12.34 -7.98
CA CYS A 804 -14.13 -11.93 -6.87
C CYS A 804 -14.19 -12.97 -5.72
N ALA A 805 -14.55 -12.52 -4.52
CA ALA A 805 -14.79 -13.37 -3.35
C ALA A 805 -16.18 -13.14 -2.74
N ALA A 806 -16.96 -14.21 -2.56
CA ALA A 806 -18.28 -14.18 -1.92
C ALA A 806 -18.32 -15.09 -0.67
N PHE A 807 -18.46 -14.54 0.53
CA PHE A 807 -18.37 -15.37 1.73
C PHE A 807 -19.23 -14.93 2.91
N ARG A 808 -19.70 -15.91 3.71
CA ARG A 808 -20.47 -15.65 4.94
C ARG A 808 -21.73 -14.81 4.74
N ASN A 809 -22.30 -14.80 3.54
CA ASN A 809 -23.60 -14.18 3.27
C ASN A 809 -24.74 -15.06 3.79
N GLY A 810 -25.88 -14.44 4.08
CA GLY A 810 -27.00 -14.99 4.85
C GLY A 810 -27.10 -14.45 6.29
N PHE A 811 -26.10 -13.67 6.75
CA PHE A 811 -26.09 -12.99 8.06
C PHE A 811 -25.02 -11.89 8.17
N THR A 812 -25.33 -10.83 8.92
CA THR A 812 -24.41 -9.72 9.22
C THR A 812 -23.39 -10.09 10.31
N GLU A 813 -22.34 -9.29 10.45
CA GLU A 813 -21.46 -9.34 11.62
C GLU A 813 -22.21 -9.02 12.94
N TYR A 814 -23.38 -8.37 12.91
CA TYR A 814 -24.20 -8.10 14.10
C TYR A 814 -25.11 -9.28 14.49
N GLY A 815 -25.14 -10.34 13.69
CA GLY A 815 -25.99 -11.51 13.90
C GLY A 815 -27.44 -11.31 13.43
N GLU A 816 -27.69 -10.34 12.56
CA GLU A 816 -28.93 -10.21 11.78
C GLU A 816 -28.85 -11.12 10.54
N GLY A 817 -29.98 -11.38 9.88
CA GLY A 817 -30.13 -12.48 8.92
C GLY A 817 -30.64 -13.76 9.58
N PHE A 818 -30.48 -14.91 8.90
CA PHE A 818 -31.05 -16.23 9.22
C PHE A 818 -32.57 -16.38 8.96
N GLY A 819 -32.99 -17.60 8.61
CA GLY A 819 -34.40 -17.96 8.41
C GLY A 819 -34.80 -18.15 6.95
N ASP A 820 -35.57 -17.22 6.40
CA ASP A 820 -36.10 -17.30 5.03
C ASP A 820 -35.12 -16.79 3.96
N CYS A 821 -33.95 -16.24 4.34
CA CYS A 821 -32.95 -15.75 3.39
C CYS A 821 -32.29 -16.86 2.54
N ASP A 822 -31.94 -16.52 1.31
CA ASP A 822 -31.45 -17.42 0.28
C ASP A 822 -29.95 -17.69 0.43
N GLY A 823 -29.18 -16.75 0.98
CA GLY A 823 -27.90 -17.01 1.67
C GLY A 823 -26.75 -17.55 0.81
N ASN A 824 -26.64 -17.15 -0.45
CA ASN A 824 -25.70 -17.69 -1.42
C ASN A 824 -24.46 -16.78 -1.60
N GLY A 825 -23.35 -17.35 -2.06
CA GLY A 825 -22.20 -16.57 -2.54
C GLY A 825 -22.54 -15.85 -3.85
N PHE A 826 -22.84 -16.63 -4.90
CA PHE A 826 -23.21 -16.13 -6.22
C PHE A 826 -24.54 -16.74 -6.71
N LYS A 827 -25.62 -15.93 -6.72
CA LYS A 827 -26.96 -16.24 -7.26
C LYS A 827 -27.04 -15.77 -8.72
N LEU A 828 -26.72 -16.66 -9.65
CA LEU A 828 -26.46 -16.35 -11.07
C LEU A 828 -27.73 -16.31 -11.96
N GLY A 829 -28.85 -15.85 -11.43
CA GLY A 829 -30.06 -15.56 -12.22
C GLY A 829 -31.36 -15.83 -11.46
N GLY A 830 -32.44 -16.10 -12.20
CA GLY A 830 -33.77 -16.20 -11.61
C GLY A 830 -34.87 -16.74 -12.53
N ALA A 831 -35.98 -17.16 -11.91
CA ALA A 831 -37.30 -17.33 -12.49
C ALA A 831 -37.46 -18.16 -13.79
N GLY A 832 -36.47 -18.96 -14.21
CA GLY A 832 -36.54 -19.68 -15.49
C GLY A 832 -36.12 -18.83 -16.69
N VAL A 833 -35.48 -17.68 -16.45
CA VAL A 833 -35.13 -16.69 -17.46
C VAL A 833 -33.63 -16.74 -17.76
N GLY A 834 -33.29 -16.97 -19.02
CA GLY A 834 -31.93 -17.34 -19.45
C GLY A 834 -31.02 -16.16 -19.82
N SER A 835 -29.96 -15.95 -19.04
CA SER A 835 -28.93 -14.91 -19.29
C SER A 835 -27.52 -15.49 -19.09
N ALA A 836 -26.71 -15.43 -20.15
CA ALA A 836 -25.45 -16.18 -20.32
C ALA A 836 -24.26 -15.63 -19.53
N HIS A 837 -24.40 -15.51 -18.21
CA HIS A 837 -23.39 -14.96 -17.31
C HIS A 837 -22.09 -15.78 -17.29
N VAL A 838 -20.99 -15.07 -17.03
CA VAL A 838 -19.61 -15.58 -16.98
C VAL A 838 -19.06 -15.39 -15.57
N VAL A 839 -18.48 -16.43 -14.99
CA VAL A 839 -17.78 -16.37 -13.70
C VAL A 839 -16.37 -16.94 -13.84
N GLU A 840 -15.35 -16.18 -13.42
CA GLU A 840 -13.94 -16.56 -13.61
C GLU A 840 -13.05 -16.22 -12.41
N ASN A 841 -12.19 -17.15 -11.97
CA ASN A 841 -11.20 -16.89 -10.93
C ASN A 841 -11.83 -16.39 -9.60
N CYS A 842 -12.94 -17.01 -9.19
CA CYS A 842 -13.72 -16.60 -8.01
C CYS A 842 -13.65 -17.61 -6.86
N ILE A 843 -13.74 -17.11 -5.62
CA ILE A 843 -13.93 -17.94 -4.43
C ILE A 843 -15.32 -17.75 -3.81
N ALA A 844 -15.93 -18.85 -3.36
CA ALA A 844 -17.15 -18.82 -2.56
C ALA A 844 -17.00 -19.68 -1.29
N PHE A 845 -17.07 -19.10 -0.09
CA PHE A 845 -16.89 -19.88 1.14
C PHE A 845 -17.77 -19.49 2.32
N GLU A 846 -18.12 -20.49 3.14
CA GLU A 846 -18.88 -20.31 4.39
C GLU A 846 -20.19 -19.51 4.25
N ASN A 847 -20.79 -19.45 3.06
CA ASN A 847 -22.12 -18.86 2.86
C ASN A 847 -23.19 -19.79 3.44
N LEU A 848 -24.29 -19.22 3.95
CA LEU A 848 -25.36 -19.95 4.65
C LEU A 848 -25.88 -21.15 3.85
N ASN A 849 -26.04 -20.98 2.53
CA ASN A 849 -26.59 -21.94 1.59
C ASN A 849 -25.60 -22.28 0.45
N CYS A 850 -25.76 -21.77 -0.79
CA CYS A 850 -24.88 -22.20 -1.90
C CYS A 850 -23.60 -21.37 -2.00
N GLY A 851 -22.51 -21.97 -2.51
CA GLY A 851 -21.36 -21.18 -2.99
C GLY A 851 -21.70 -20.50 -4.31
N PHE A 852 -22.00 -21.30 -5.33
CA PHE A 852 -22.46 -20.87 -6.64
C PHE A 852 -23.81 -21.54 -6.95
N THR A 853 -24.81 -20.79 -7.41
CA THR A 853 -26.12 -21.34 -7.81
C THR A 853 -26.60 -20.69 -9.10
N ASP A 854 -27.11 -21.48 -10.03
CA ASP A 854 -27.77 -20.95 -11.24
C ASP A 854 -29.09 -20.22 -10.90
N ASN A 855 -29.63 -20.43 -9.70
CA ASN A 855 -30.94 -19.97 -9.26
C ASN A 855 -32.06 -20.06 -10.31
N ASN A 856 -32.14 -21.20 -11.00
CA ASN A 856 -33.12 -21.45 -12.07
C ASN A 856 -32.93 -20.59 -13.33
N ASN A 857 -31.73 -20.06 -13.57
CA ASN A 857 -31.28 -19.59 -14.88
C ASN A 857 -31.05 -20.80 -15.81
N PRO A 858 -31.80 -20.96 -16.93
CA PRO A 858 -31.59 -22.03 -17.87
C PRO A 858 -30.33 -21.88 -18.72
N LYS A 859 -29.61 -20.75 -18.67
CA LYS A 859 -28.55 -20.44 -19.63
C LYS A 859 -27.39 -19.70 -18.96
N LEU A 860 -26.48 -20.43 -18.32
CA LEU A 860 -25.18 -19.89 -17.91
C LEU A 860 -24.14 -20.16 -19.00
N ALA A 861 -23.16 -19.27 -19.17
CA ALA A 861 -22.07 -19.51 -20.13
C ALA A 861 -20.97 -20.38 -19.52
N THR A 862 -20.21 -19.81 -18.57
CA THR A 862 -19.01 -20.45 -18.03
C THR A 862 -18.86 -20.21 -16.52
N ILE A 863 -18.30 -21.20 -15.83
CA ILE A 863 -17.71 -21.05 -14.49
C ILE A 863 -16.31 -21.65 -14.54
N THR A 864 -15.29 -20.81 -14.43
CA THR A 864 -13.89 -21.14 -14.73
C THR A 864 -12.94 -20.73 -13.60
N ASN A 865 -11.93 -21.54 -13.28
CA ASN A 865 -10.93 -21.24 -12.23
C ASN A 865 -11.57 -20.92 -10.84
N CYS A 866 -12.71 -21.54 -10.50
CA CYS A 866 -13.46 -21.21 -9.28
C CYS A 866 -13.23 -22.21 -8.14
N THR A 867 -13.00 -21.71 -6.92
CA THR A 867 -12.92 -22.51 -5.69
C THR A 867 -14.16 -22.31 -4.81
N ALA A 868 -14.86 -23.38 -4.47
CA ALA A 868 -15.95 -23.36 -3.49
C ALA A 868 -15.57 -24.16 -2.23
N TYR A 869 -15.75 -23.58 -1.05
CA TYR A 869 -15.30 -24.15 0.23
C TYR A 869 -16.33 -24.01 1.36
N ASN A 870 -16.71 -25.11 2.00
CA ASN A 870 -17.50 -25.09 3.24
C ASN A 870 -18.81 -24.24 3.21
N ASN A 871 -19.52 -24.17 2.08
CA ASN A 871 -20.87 -23.57 2.05
C ASN A 871 -21.93 -24.58 2.59
N ASP A 872 -23.19 -24.18 2.76
CA ASP A 872 -24.27 -24.92 3.45
C ASP A 872 -24.02 -25.04 4.96
N ILE A 873 -23.58 -23.94 5.58
CA ILE A 873 -23.30 -23.89 7.02
C ILE A 873 -24.56 -23.98 7.90
N ASP A 874 -25.78 -23.81 7.34
CA ASP A 874 -27.05 -24.14 8.01
C ASP A 874 -27.50 -25.61 7.79
N GLY A 875 -26.82 -26.38 6.95
CA GLY A 875 -27.07 -27.81 6.77
C GLY A 875 -28.32 -28.18 5.97
N ASN A 876 -28.89 -27.22 5.23
CA ASN A 876 -30.14 -27.35 4.50
C ASN A 876 -30.05 -28.28 3.28
N GLY A 877 -28.87 -28.81 2.94
CA GLY A 877 -28.67 -29.65 1.77
C GLY A 877 -28.51 -28.82 0.49
N LYS A 878 -27.96 -27.61 0.64
CA LYS A 878 -27.45 -26.78 -0.45
C LYS A 878 -25.99 -27.21 -0.72
N PRO A 879 -25.49 -27.17 -1.96
CA PRO A 879 -24.10 -27.54 -2.26
C PRO A 879 -23.18 -26.33 -2.45
N ASN A 880 -21.88 -26.60 -2.48
CA ASN A 880 -20.88 -25.66 -2.98
C ASN A 880 -21.24 -25.19 -4.42
N PHE A 881 -21.62 -26.11 -5.32
CA PHE A 881 -22.11 -25.80 -6.67
C PHE A 881 -23.53 -26.35 -6.94
N SER A 882 -24.46 -25.46 -7.25
CA SER A 882 -25.90 -25.73 -7.48
C SER A 882 -26.34 -25.27 -8.88
N CYS A 883 -25.67 -25.80 -9.91
CA CYS A 883 -25.76 -25.36 -11.31
C CYS A 883 -26.33 -26.47 -12.22
N TYR A 884 -27.55 -26.90 -11.94
CA TYR A 884 -28.21 -28.06 -12.59
C TYR A 884 -29.52 -27.74 -13.32
N ARG A 885 -29.93 -26.47 -13.34
CA ARG A 885 -31.10 -25.94 -14.05
C ARG A 885 -30.69 -25.20 -15.33
N CYS A 886 -29.40 -24.85 -15.48
CA CYS A 886 -28.81 -24.38 -16.74
C CYS A 886 -28.88 -25.49 -17.82
N THR A 887 -29.91 -25.45 -18.66
CA THR A 887 -30.33 -26.51 -19.58
C THR A 887 -30.41 -26.08 -21.07
N ASP A 888 -30.03 -24.83 -21.38
CA ASP A 888 -30.05 -24.20 -22.71
C ASP A 888 -28.66 -23.58 -23.02
N ASP A 889 -27.66 -24.33 -23.48
CA ASP A 889 -27.61 -25.80 -23.72
C ASP A 889 -26.94 -26.56 -22.54
N GLY A 890 -26.63 -25.85 -21.45
CA GLY A 890 -25.73 -26.30 -20.38
C GLY A 890 -24.71 -25.21 -20.04
N CYS A 891 -24.00 -25.35 -18.92
CA CYS A 891 -22.86 -24.49 -18.57
C CYS A 891 -21.52 -25.20 -18.83
N ASP A 892 -20.50 -24.45 -19.24
CA ASP A 892 -19.13 -24.96 -19.38
C ASP A 892 -18.33 -24.70 -18.09
N PHE A 893 -18.04 -25.78 -17.37
CA PHE A 893 -17.25 -25.78 -16.14
C PHE A 893 -15.80 -26.17 -16.44
N SER A 894 -14.83 -25.34 -16.07
CA SER A 894 -13.41 -25.64 -16.28
C SER A 894 -12.55 -25.21 -15.09
N ASN A 895 -11.53 -25.99 -14.72
CA ASN A 895 -10.65 -25.68 -13.60
C ASN A 895 -11.39 -25.40 -12.27
N VAL A 896 -12.59 -25.94 -12.06
CA VAL A 896 -13.35 -25.71 -10.82
C VAL A 896 -12.95 -26.72 -9.74
N ILE A 897 -12.95 -26.28 -8.49
CA ILE A 897 -12.67 -27.12 -7.33
C ILE A 897 -13.71 -26.89 -6.22
N THR A 898 -14.28 -27.99 -5.76
CA THR A 898 -15.05 -28.04 -4.50
C THR A 898 -14.14 -28.57 -3.38
N TYR A 899 -14.22 -27.99 -2.20
CA TYR A 899 -13.61 -28.57 -0.99
C TYR A 899 -14.52 -28.42 0.22
N MET A 900 -14.48 -29.41 1.10
CA MET A 900 -15.29 -29.49 2.31
C MET A 900 -14.49 -30.13 3.45
N ASN A 901 -14.32 -29.38 4.54
CA ASN A 901 -13.73 -29.83 5.79
C ASN A 901 -14.46 -29.18 6.98
N SER A 902 -15.31 -29.94 7.67
CA SER A 902 -16.09 -29.48 8.83
C SER A 902 -15.22 -29.02 10.01
N ASP A 903 -14.00 -29.57 10.14
CA ASP A 903 -13.10 -29.27 11.26
C ASP A 903 -12.41 -27.90 11.10
N ARG A 904 -12.69 -27.22 9.98
CA ARG A 904 -12.11 -25.95 9.54
C ARG A 904 -13.18 -24.87 9.26
N LEU A 905 -14.38 -25.06 9.78
CA LEU A 905 -15.42 -24.02 9.83
C LEU A 905 -15.06 -22.98 10.88
N SER A 906 -15.41 -21.72 10.64
CA SER A 906 -15.24 -20.69 11.65
C SER A 906 -16.20 -20.91 12.84
N ALA A 907 -15.66 -20.84 14.05
CA ALA A 907 -16.30 -21.36 15.27
C ALA A 907 -17.52 -20.55 15.80
N SER A 908 -17.82 -19.39 15.19
CA SER A 908 -18.71 -18.39 15.82
C SER A 908 -20.03 -18.11 15.06
N PHE A 909 -20.40 -18.95 14.08
CA PHE A 909 -21.62 -18.71 13.29
C PHE A 909 -22.91 -18.73 14.14
N PRO A 910 -23.92 -17.88 13.85
CA PRO A 910 -25.16 -17.84 14.64
C PRO A 910 -25.94 -19.16 14.65
N GLY A 911 -25.85 -19.97 13.59
CA GLY A 911 -26.44 -21.32 13.51
C GLY A 911 -25.66 -22.42 14.25
N GLY A 912 -24.39 -22.17 14.60
CA GLY A 912 -23.48 -23.11 15.28
C GLY A 912 -22.83 -24.17 14.37
N GLU A 913 -21.57 -24.52 14.68
CA GLU A 913 -20.72 -25.44 13.90
C GLU A 913 -21.37 -26.79 13.52
N SER A 914 -22.28 -27.29 14.36
CA SER A 914 -22.91 -28.61 14.18
C SER A 914 -23.95 -28.69 13.04
N ALA A 915 -24.25 -27.59 12.38
CA ALA A 915 -25.25 -27.54 11.30
C ALA A 915 -24.67 -27.92 9.92
N PHE A 916 -23.40 -27.58 9.62
CA PHE A 916 -22.79 -27.80 8.30
C PHE A 916 -22.93 -29.24 7.79
N LYS A 917 -23.19 -29.37 6.48
CA LYS A 917 -23.47 -30.64 5.84
C LYS A 917 -22.83 -30.75 4.47
N ALA A 918 -21.90 -31.70 4.34
CA ALA A 918 -21.32 -32.04 3.05
C ALA A 918 -22.40 -32.59 2.09
N THR A 919 -22.74 -31.78 1.09
CA THR A 919 -23.82 -32.02 0.13
C THR A 919 -23.24 -32.29 -1.27
N ASN A 920 -23.94 -33.11 -2.07
CA ASN A 920 -23.54 -33.38 -3.45
C ASN A 920 -23.67 -32.11 -4.30
N ASP A 921 -22.58 -31.73 -4.98
CA ASP A 921 -22.61 -30.74 -6.04
C ASP A 921 -23.50 -31.20 -7.21
N LYS A 922 -24.05 -30.22 -7.94
CA LYS A 922 -25.06 -30.44 -8.97
C LYS A 922 -24.69 -29.61 -10.20
N PHE A 923 -24.57 -30.27 -11.34
CA PHE A 923 -24.13 -29.68 -12.61
C PHE A 923 -25.02 -30.16 -13.76
N VAL A 924 -25.23 -29.30 -14.77
CA VAL A 924 -25.68 -29.66 -16.13
C VAL A 924 -24.86 -28.88 -17.15
N GLY A 925 -24.30 -29.58 -18.13
CA GLY A 925 -23.52 -28.99 -19.23
C GLY A 925 -22.27 -29.79 -19.55
N THR A 926 -21.11 -29.14 -19.60
CA THR A 926 -19.82 -29.83 -19.80
C THR A 926 -18.80 -29.48 -18.72
N MET A 927 -17.94 -30.42 -18.36
CA MET A 927 -16.90 -30.26 -17.35
C MET A 927 -15.55 -30.75 -17.87
N GLU A 928 -14.50 -29.96 -17.68
CA GLU A 928 -13.11 -30.31 -17.99
C GLU A 928 -12.17 -29.90 -16.86
N ASN A 929 -11.05 -30.61 -16.69
CA ASN A 929 -10.02 -30.36 -15.67
C ASN A 929 -10.60 -29.85 -14.33
N SER A 930 -11.43 -30.62 -13.62
CA SER A 930 -12.22 -30.11 -12.48
C SER A 930 -12.48 -31.16 -11.40
N ILE A 931 -12.60 -30.72 -10.14
CA ILE A 931 -12.90 -31.56 -8.97
C ILE A 931 -14.25 -31.19 -8.35
N TYR A 932 -15.15 -32.17 -8.26
CA TYR A 932 -16.47 -32.03 -7.62
C TYR A 932 -16.81 -33.18 -6.68
N TYR A 933 -17.83 -32.99 -5.82
CA TYR A 933 -18.20 -33.94 -4.77
C TYR A 933 -19.59 -34.54 -5.02
N ASN A 934 -19.69 -35.87 -5.11
CA ASN A 934 -20.97 -36.56 -5.31
C ASN A 934 -21.00 -37.95 -4.65
N GLY A 935 -21.96 -38.18 -3.75
CA GLY A 935 -22.17 -39.48 -3.12
C GLY A 935 -21.02 -39.85 -2.18
N SER A 936 -20.61 -38.87 -1.35
CA SER A 936 -19.55 -38.98 -0.35
C SER A 936 -18.15 -39.25 -0.90
N LYS A 937 -17.86 -38.74 -2.10
CA LYS A 937 -16.57 -38.89 -2.80
C LYS A 937 -16.28 -37.69 -3.68
N TYR A 938 -15.00 -37.36 -3.83
CA TYR A 938 -14.51 -36.45 -4.85
C TYR A 938 -14.24 -37.19 -6.17
N TYR A 939 -14.54 -36.54 -7.30
CA TYR A 939 -14.25 -36.99 -8.65
C TYR A 939 -13.43 -35.92 -9.35
N TYR A 940 -12.36 -36.34 -10.02
CA TYR A 940 -11.55 -35.50 -10.90
C TYR A 940 -11.89 -35.84 -12.36
N VAL A 941 -12.33 -34.84 -13.11
CA VAL A 941 -12.61 -34.91 -14.55
C VAL A 941 -11.42 -34.30 -15.28
N THR A 942 -10.76 -35.05 -16.14
CA THR A 942 -9.61 -34.55 -16.93
C THR A 942 -10.07 -33.95 -18.25
N ASP A 943 -10.70 -34.77 -19.10
CA ASP A 943 -11.10 -34.41 -20.46
C ASP A 943 -12.52 -33.81 -20.48
N LYS A 944 -12.78 -32.88 -21.41
CA LYS A 944 -14.10 -32.25 -21.57
C LYS A 944 -15.20 -33.27 -21.80
N THR A 945 -16.07 -33.40 -20.80
CA THR A 945 -17.08 -34.45 -20.68
C THR A 945 -18.43 -33.83 -20.36
N ALA A 946 -19.49 -34.28 -21.05
CA ALA A 946 -20.86 -33.87 -20.72
C ALA A 946 -21.27 -34.41 -19.35
N ILE A 947 -22.01 -33.61 -18.57
CA ILE A 947 -22.47 -33.94 -17.22
C ILE A 947 -23.96 -33.62 -17.07
N ASP A 948 -24.75 -34.60 -16.65
CA ASP A 948 -26.14 -34.41 -16.20
C ASP A 948 -26.24 -34.41 -14.67
N ASN A 949 -27.34 -33.88 -14.13
CA ASN A 949 -27.53 -33.74 -12.69
C ASN A 949 -27.50 -35.09 -11.95
N GLY A 950 -26.51 -35.26 -11.07
CA GLY A 950 -26.32 -36.46 -10.26
C GLY A 950 -25.35 -37.48 -10.88
N ASP A 951 -24.82 -37.22 -12.08
CA ASP A 951 -23.81 -38.06 -12.71
C ASP A 951 -22.50 -38.15 -11.92
N LYS A 952 -21.76 -39.23 -12.20
CA LYS A 952 -20.49 -39.59 -11.56
C LYS A 952 -19.43 -39.83 -12.62
N ILE A 953 -19.13 -38.77 -13.38
CA ILE A 953 -18.07 -38.72 -14.39
C ILE A 953 -16.70 -38.47 -13.75
N GLY A 954 -15.63 -38.81 -14.47
CA GLY A 954 -14.25 -38.68 -13.99
C GLY A 954 -13.78 -39.84 -13.11
N THR A 955 -12.56 -39.72 -12.59
CA THR A 955 -11.96 -40.70 -11.68
C THR A 955 -12.18 -40.32 -10.22
N VAL A 956 -12.56 -41.28 -9.37
CA VAL A 956 -12.63 -41.07 -7.91
C VAL A 956 -11.23 -40.80 -7.37
N VAL A 957 -11.07 -39.68 -6.67
CA VAL A 957 -9.82 -39.26 -6.02
C VAL A 957 -9.98 -39.23 -4.50
N THR A 958 -8.89 -39.48 -3.76
CA THR A 958 -8.90 -39.60 -2.29
C THR A 958 -7.85 -38.72 -1.59
N ASN A 959 -7.11 -37.93 -2.36
CA ASN A 959 -6.06 -37.00 -1.91
C ASN A 959 -6.49 -35.53 -2.03
N VAL A 960 -7.79 -35.28 -2.13
CA VAL A 960 -8.38 -33.95 -1.97
C VAL A 960 -8.51 -33.71 -0.45
N ASN A 961 -7.59 -32.93 0.10
CA ASN A 961 -7.40 -32.71 1.54
C ASN A 961 -6.67 -31.37 1.80
N ASP A 962 -6.53 -30.97 3.07
CA ASP A 962 -5.90 -29.70 3.47
C ASP A 962 -4.50 -29.48 2.84
N ASP A 963 -3.70 -30.53 2.63
CA ASP A 963 -2.32 -30.40 2.15
C ASP A 963 -2.23 -29.85 0.71
N MET A 964 -3.30 -29.92 -0.08
CA MET A 964 -3.29 -29.42 -1.47
C MET A 964 -3.35 -27.89 -1.58
N PHE A 965 -3.87 -27.19 -0.57
CA PHE A 965 -4.06 -25.73 -0.60
C PHE A 965 -2.86 -25.00 -0.01
N VAL A 966 -2.52 -23.81 -0.52
CA VAL A 966 -1.45 -22.97 0.04
C VAL A 966 -1.78 -22.60 1.48
N SER A 967 -3.01 -22.10 1.71
CA SER A 967 -3.59 -21.88 3.03
C SER A 967 -5.08 -22.25 3.07
N LEU A 968 -5.54 -22.70 4.24
CA LEU A 968 -6.96 -22.76 4.64
C LEU A 968 -7.23 -21.94 5.90
N GLU A 969 -6.26 -21.16 6.36
CA GLU A 969 -6.41 -20.25 7.48
C GLU A 969 -7.05 -18.94 6.98
N VAL A 970 -8.16 -18.56 7.57
CA VAL A 970 -8.87 -17.29 7.34
C VAL A 970 -9.33 -16.74 8.68
N ALA A 971 -9.39 -15.41 8.81
CA ALA A 971 -9.91 -14.77 10.01
C ALA A 971 -11.32 -15.31 10.32
N ALA A 972 -11.48 -15.91 11.49
CA ALA A 972 -12.76 -16.52 11.89
C ALA A 972 -13.86 -15.45 11.96
N TYR A 973 -15.10 -15.82 11.58
CA TYR A 973 -16.25 -14.96 11.82
C TYR A 973 -16.38 -14.69 13.33
N LYS A 974 -16.82 -13.49 13.67
CA LYS A 974 -17.13 -13.06 15.04
C LYS A 974 -18.37 -12.19 15.01
N THR A 975 -19.36 -12.50 15.83
CA THR A 975 -20.49 -11.60 16.05
C THR A 975 -20.01 -10.36 16.80
N VAL A 976 -20.15 -9.19 16.19
CA VAL A 976 -19.98 -7.89 16.84
C VAL A 976 -21.18 -7.65 17.75
N SER A 977 -21.00 -7.88 19.05
CA SER A 977 -21.97 -7.41 20.03
C SER A 977 -22.07 -5.88 19.95
N ALA A 978 -23.28 -5.34 19.74
CA ALA A 978 -23.52 -3.92 19.49
C ALA A 978 -22.72 -2.99 20.44
N GLY A 979 -21.65 -2.38 19.91
CA GLY A 979 -20.74 -1.50 20.66
C GLY A 979 -19.32 -2.01 20.91
N ALA A 980 -18.88 -3.13 20.33
CA ALA A 980 -17.49 -3.59 20.38
C ALA A 980 -16.78 -3.42 19.01
N ASP A 981 -15.64 -2.75 18.98
CA ASP A 981 -14.78 -2.64 17.79
C ASP A 981 -13.79 -3.81 17.78
N SER A 982 -13.94 -4.78 16.86
CA SER A 982 -12.97 -5.86 16.54
C SER A 982 -13.46 -6.90 15.52
N SER A 983 -14.14 -6.51 14.44
CA SER A 983 -14.27 -7.38 13.26
C SER A 983 -13.05 -7.24 12.34
N TYR A 984 -12.75 -8.30 11.56
CA TYR A 984 -11.58 -8.31 10.67
C TYR A 984 -11.97 -7.63 9.35
N ASP A 985 -11.41 -6.46 9.08
CA ASP A 985 -11.73 -5.71 7.87
C ASP A 985 -11.04 -6.29 6.63
N PHE A 986 -11.66 -7.31 6.03
CA PHE A 986 -11.18 -7.92 4.78
C PHE A 986 -10.89 -6.88 3.68
N HIS A 987 -11.60 -5.74 3.64
CA HIS A 987 -11.29 -4.69 2.66
C HIS A 987 -9.87 -4.13 2.80
N SER A 988 -9.37 -3.84 4.00
CA SER A 988 -7.98 -3.40 4.16
C SER A 988 -6.97 -4.55 4.15
N GLN A 989 -7.38 -5.76 4.54
CA GLN A 989 -6.46 -6.89 4.74
C GLN A 989 -6.24 -7.78 3.51
N TRP A 990 -7.21 -7.85 2.59
CA TRP A 990 -7.15 -8.68 1.37
C TRP A 990 -7.00 -7.84 0.09
N ARG A 991 -6.30 -6.71 0.19
CA ARG A 991 -5.97 -5.84 -0.95
C ARG A 991 -4.46 -5.75 -1.14
N ASN A 992 -4.01 -5.89 -2.40
CA ASN A 992 -2.72 -5.38 -2.83
C ASN A 992 -2.75 -3.85 -2.93
N ALA A 993 -1.59 -3.22 -3.14
CA ALA A 993 -1.48 -1.75 -3.27
C ALA A 993 -2.23 -1.17 -4.48
N ASP A 994 -2.41 -1.98 -5.55
CA ASP A 994 -3.21 -1.68 -6.74
C ASP A 994 -4.72 -1.95 -6.55
N GLY A 995 -5.13 -2.37 -5.35
CA GLY A 995 -6.50 -2.73 -5.02
C GLY A 995 -6.92 -4.14 -5.45
N THR A 996 -6.10 -4.93 -6.15
CA THR A 996 -6.46 -6.32 -6.50
C THR A 996 -6.64 -7.20 -5.24
N ILE A 997 -7.42 -8.29 -5.33
CA ILE A 997 -7.59 -9.20 -4.19
C ILE A 997 -6.28 -9.93 -3.90
N ASN A 998 -5.89 -9.99 -2.64
CA ASN A 998 -4.82 -10.86 -2.15
C ASN A 998 -5.28 -11.64 -0.91
N THR A 999 -5.64 -12.90 -1.09
CA THR A 999 -6.08 -13.78 0.00
C THR A 999 -4.91 -14.41 0.77
N ASN A 1000 -3.66 -14.04 0.46
CA ASN A 1000 -2.43 -14.62 0.99
C ASN A 1000 -2.37 -16.16 0.80
N GLY A 1001 -2.83 -16.64 -0.37
CA GLY A 1001 -2.89 -18.06 -0.71
C GLY A 1001 -4.04 -18.83 -0.07
N PHE A 1002 -4.98 -18.18 0.62
CA PHE A 1002 -6.19 -18.85 1.09
C PHE A 1002 -7.03 -19.33 -0.10
N LEU A 1003 -7.33 -20.64 -0.11
CA LEU A 1003 -8.04 -21.38 -1.16
C LEU A 1003 -7.34 -21.52 -2.53
N GLU A 1004 -6.09 -21.06 -2.66
CA GLU A 1004 -5.23 -21.35 -3.81
C GLU A 1004 -4.63 -22.75 -3.71
N VAL A 1005 -4.51 -23.47 -4.83
CA VAL A 1005 -3.89 -24.80 -4.86
C VAL A 1005 -2.37 -24.67 -5.02
N LYS A 1006 -1.59 -25.41 -4.21
CA LYS A 1006 -0.12 -25.36 -4.28
C LYS A 1006 0.41 -25.85 -5.64
N ASP A 1007 1.44 -25.19 -6.18
CA ASP A 1007 2.21 -25.65 -7.36
C ASP A 1007 2.68 -27.11 -7.28
N SER A 1008 2.98 -27.59 -6.06
CA SER A 1008 3.43 -28.96 -5.78
C SER A 1008 2.30 -30.01 -5.75
N SER A 1009 1.05 -29.58 -5.80
CA SER A 1009 -0.12 -30.45 -5.95
C SER A 1009 -0.21 -30.96 -7.39
N GLU A 1010 -0.70 -32.19 -7.59
CA GLU A 1010 -1.06 -32.68 -8.94
C GLU A 1010 -2.28 -31.94 -9.53
N TYR A 1011 -2.94 -31.13 -8.72
CA TYR A 1011 -4.10 -30.32 -9.05
C TYR A 1011 -3.78 -28.81 -9.17
N SER A 1012 -2.51 -28.43 -9.30
CA SER A 1012 -2.06 -27.02 -9.31
C SER A 1012 -2.66 -26.12 -10.41
N ALA A 1013 -3.27 -26.71 -11.44
CA ALA A 1013 -4.01 -25.99 -12.48
C ALA A 1013 -5.52 -25.82 -12.18
N LEU A 1014 -5.96 -26.10 -10.94
CA LEU A 1014 -7.36 -26.02 -10.52
C LEU A 1014 -7.61 -24.87 -9.55
N GLY A 1015 -8.83 -24.36 -9.59
CA GLY A 1015 -9.32 -23.34 -8.68
C GLY A 1015 -8.79 -21.95 -8.99
N VAL A 1016 -8.89 -21.10 -7.97
CA VAL A 1016 -8.47 -19.71 -8.05
C VAL A 1016 -6.96 -19.55 -8.04
N ASN A 1017 -6.48 -18.50 -8.70
CA ASN A 1017 -5.12 -17.97 -8.57
C ASN A 1017 -5.20 -16.43 -8.55
N PHE A 1018 -5.06 -15.81 -7.39
CA PHE A 1018 -5.02 -14.35 -7.26
C PHE A 1018 -3.60 -13.81 -7.44
N ALA A 1019 -2.56 -14.63 -7.25
CA ALA A 1019 -1.17 -14.27 -7.51
C ALA A 1019 -0.85 -14.05 -9.01
N ASN A 1020 -1.65 -14.63 -9.90
CA ASN A 1020 -1.64 -14.38 -11.34
C ASN A 1020 -3.11 -14.32 -11.83
N PRO A 1021 -3.79 -13.16 -11.65
CA PRO A 1021 -5.21 -13.03 -11.90
C PRO A 1021 -5.56 -13.32 -13.38
N ALA A 1022 -6.86 -13.56 -13.65
CA ALA A 1022 -7.34 -13.64 -15.02
C ALA A 1022 -6.93 -12.37 -15.77
N GLY A 1023 -6.15 -12.53 -16.85
CA GLY A 1023 -5.28 -11.48 -17.38
C GLY A 1023 -6.02 -10.23 -17.84
N ASP A 1024 -5.28 -9.10 -17.87
CA ASP A 1024 -5.78 -7.75 -18.13
C ASP A 1024 -6.97 -7.70 -19.08
N VAL A 1025 -8.16 -7.61 -18.49
CA VAL A 1025 -9.28 -6.98 -19.16
C VAL A 1025 -9.21 -5.53 -18.73
N ASN A 1026 -8.36 -4.77 -19.45
CA ASN A 1026 -8.71 -3.41 -19.81
C ASN A 1026 -10.22 -3.40 -20.03
N PRO A 1027 -11.01 -2.56 -19.33
CA PRO A 1027 -12.44 -2.53 -19.55
C PRO A 1027 -12.67 -2.36 -21.05
N PRO A 1028 -13.76 -2.90 -21.63
CA PRO A 1028 -14.14 -2.59 -22.99
C PRO A 1028 -14.59 -1.12 -23.08
N LEU A 1029 -13.62 -0.21 -22.98
CA LEU A 1029 -13.50 0.91 -23.89
C LEU A 1029 -13.46 0.31 -25.29
N THR A 1030 -14.63 -0.09 -25.81
CA THR A 1030 -14.84 -0.26 -27.25
C THR A 1030 -14.42 1.06 -27.87
N LEU A 1031 -13.20 1.11 -28.39
CA LEU A 1031 -12.62 2.33 -28.89
C LEU A 1031 -13.46 2.75 -30.09
N GLN A 1032 -13.91 4.00 -30.14
CA GLN A 1032 -14.91 4.38 -31.13
C GLN A 1032 -14.34 4.24 -32.55
N GLY A 1033 -14.84 3.25 -33.31
CA GLY A 1033 -14.28 2.84 -34.60
C GLY A 1033 -13.56 1.50 -34.61
N ASP A 1034 -13.26 0.88 -33.46
CA ASP A 1034 -12.76 -0.50 -33.33
C ASP A 1034 -13.95 -1.44 -33.47
N VAL A 1035 -14.41 -1.58 -34.70
CA VAL A 1035 -15.55 -2.42 -35.06
C VAL A 1035 -15.19 -3.90 -35.17
N ASN A 1036 -13.90 -4.22 -35.05
CA ASN A 1036 -13.42 -5.59 -35.14
C ASN A 1036 -13.13 -6.20 -33.75
N GLU A 1037 -13.07 -5.36 -32.72
CA GLU A 1037 -12.86 -5.69 -31.31
C GLU A 1037 -11.45 -6.27 -31.04
N ASP A 1038 -10.43 -5.79 -31.78
CA ASP A 1038 -9.01 -6.13 -31.57
C ASP A 1038 -8.23 -5.12 -30.70
N GLY A 1039 -8.85 -4.02 -30.30
CA GLY A 1039 -8.27 -2.97 -29.45
C GLY A 1039 -7.63 -1.81 -30.22
N ASP A 1040 -7.47 -1.90 -31.55
CA ASP A 1040 -6.77 -0.91 -32.37
C ASP A 1040 -7.69 -0.33 -33.46
N VAL A 1041 -8.10 0.94 -33.38
CA VAL A 1041 -8.82 1.60 -34.50
C VAL A 1041 -7.88 1.72 -35.71
N ASN A 1042 -8.03 0.84 -36.71
CA ASN A 1042 -7.09 0.72 -37.82
C ASN A 1042 -7.76 0.40 -39.20
N LEU A 1043 -6.97 0.00 -40.20
CA LEU A 1043 -7.48 -0.28 -41.55
C LEU A 1043 -8.31 -1.58 -41.64
N THR A 1044 -8.17 -2.50 -40.68
CA THR A 1044 -8.98 -3.72 -40.61
C THR A 1044 -10.42 -3.41 -40.22
N ASP A 1045 -10.66 -2.38 -39.40
CA ASP A 1045 -11.99 -1.89 -39.02
C ASP A 1045 -12.78 -1.34 -40.19
N ILE A 1046 -12.13 -0.60 -41.09
CA ILE A 1046 -12.74 -0.18 -42.35
C ILE A 1046 -13.29 -1.40 -43.10
N ALA A 1047 -12.57 -2.53 -43.11
CA ALA A 1047 -13.02 -3.75 -43.77
C ALA A 1047 -14.15 -4.46 -42.99
N ALA A 1048 -14.10 -4.48 -41.66
CA ALA A 1048 -15.15 -5.03 -40.80
C ALA A 1048 -16.46 -4.23 -40.94
N LEU A 1049 -16.42 -2.90 -40.85
CA LEU A 1049 -17.58 -2.01 -41.00
C LEU A 1049 -18.16 -2.08 -42.43
N GLN A 1050 -17.32 -2.18 -43.46
CA GLN A 1050 -17.79 -2.41 -44.84
C GLN A 1050 -18.51 -3.76 -45.01
N LYS A 1051 -18.01 -4.81 -44.33
CA LYS A 1051 -18.61 -6.15 -44.32
C LYS A 1051 -19.91 -6.19 -43.50
N PHE A 1052 -20.04 -5.35 -42.49
CA PHE A 1052 -21.26 -5.16 -41.71
C PHE A 1052 -22.36 -4.44 -42.54
N LEU A 1053 -22.03 -3.27 -43.11
CA LEU A 1053 -22.94 -2.47 -43.92
C LEU A 1053 -23.48 -3.22 -45.15
N THR A 1054 -22.71 -4.15 -45.70
CA THR A 1054 -23.15 -4.99 -46.83
C THR A 1054 -24.06 -6.16 -46.43
N LYS A 1055 -24.10 -6.55 -45.15
CA LYS A 1055 -24.92 -7.67 -44.65
C LYS A 1055 -26.31 -7.28 -44.16
N LYS A 1056 -26.62 -5.99 -43.98
CA LYS A 1056 -27.86 -5.50 -43.32
C LYS A 1056 -28.09 -6.15 -41.94
N SER A 1057 -27.06 -6.16 -41.10
CA SER A 1057 -27.23 -6.51 -39.68
C SER A 1057 -28.00 -5.41 -38.94
N THR A 1058 -28.63 -5.75 -37.81
CA THR A 1058 -29.46 -4.84 -37.01
C THR A 1058 -28.99 -4.67 -35.57
N THR A 1059 -27.91 -5.34 -35.16
CA THR A 1059 -27.30 -5.14 -33.84
C THR A 1059 -26.52 -3.83 -33.84
N VAL A 1060 -26.81 -2.93 -32.90
CA VAL A 1060 -26.10 -1.66 -32.74
C VAL A 1060 -25.17 -1.78 -31.54
N THR A 1061 -23.88 -1.49 -31.74
CA THR A 1061 -22.87 -1.40 -30.67
C THR A 1061 -22.08 -0.09 -30.84
N TYR A 1062 -21.56 0.45 -29.73
CA TYR A 1062 -20.92 1.76 -29.67
C TYR A 1062 -19.77 1.94 -30.68
N ALA A 1063 -18.97 0.89 -30.90
CA ALA A 1063 -17.88 0.89 -31.86
C ALA A 1063 -18.30 1.17 -33.32
N TYR A 1064 -19.53 0.84 -33.71
CA TYR A 1064 -20.00 0.89 -35.11
C TYR A 1064 -20.70 2.19 -35.51
N ASP A 1065 -21.22 2.95 -34.55
CA ASP A 1065 -21.83 4.28 -34.76
C ASP A 1065 -20.76 5.37 -34.60
N VAL A 1066 -19.74 5.32 -35.47
CA VAL A 1066 -18.55 6.18 -35.44
C VAL A 1066 -18.88 7.65 -35.67
N ASN A 1067 -20.12 7.98 -36.07
CA ASN A 1067 -20.59 9.36 -36.23
C ASN A 1067 -21.64 9.82 -35.21
N GLU A 1068 -22.04 8.95 -34.27
CA GLU A 1068 -23.00 9.21 -33.18
C GLU A 1068 -24.38 9.73 -33.62
N ASP A 1069 -24.84 9.36 -34.82
CA ASP A 1069 -26.18 9.78 -35.32
C ASP A 1069 -27.31 8.77 -35.00
N GLY A 1070 -26.99 7.75 -34.18
CA GLY A 1070 -27.88 6.67 -33.77
C GLY A 1070 -28.12 5.65 -34.89
N LYS A 1071 -27.28 5.62 -35.94
CA LYS A 1071 -27.55 4.84 -37.17
C LYS A 1071 -26.28 4.37 -37.86
N ILE A 1072 -25.88 3.11 -37.64
CA ILE A 1072 -24.78 2.49 -38.40
C ILE A 1072 -25.09 2.48 -39.91
N ASN A 1073 -24.42 3.35 -40.67
CA ASN A 1073 -24.69 3.60 -42.08
C ASN A 1073 -23.41 3.99 -42.86
N VAL A 1074 -23.56 4.48 -44.09
CA VAL A 1074 -22.42 4.86 -44.95
C VAL A 1074 -21.66 6.09 -44.41
N PHE A 1075 -22.28 6.92 -43.57
CA PHE A 1075 -21.63 8.05 -42.94
C PHE A 1075 -20.59 7.62 -41.89
N ASP A 1076 -20.86 6.59 -41.08
CA ASP A 1076 -19.87 5.99 -40.15
C ASP A 1076 -18.63 5.49 -40.87
N PHE A 1077 -18.83 4.79 -41.98
CA PHE A 1077 -17.73 4.32 -42.82
C PHE A 1077 -16.89 5.48 -43.39
N VAL A 1078 -17.52 6.63 -43.69
CA VAL A 1078 -16.81 7.84 -44.13
C VAL A 1078 -16.11 8.55 -42.97
N THR A 1079 -16.70 8.55 -41.77
CA THR A 1079 -16.14 9.14 -40.55
C THR A 1079 -14.95 8.35 -40.04
N LEU A 1080 -15.10 7.03 -39.84
CA LEU A 1080 -14.01 6.10 -39.51
C LEU A 1080 -12.85 6.23 -40.49
N LYS A 1081 -13.17 6.26 -41.79
CA LYS A 1081 -12.15 6.43 -42.81
C LYS A 1081 -11.45 7.78 -42.70
N ARG A 1082 -12.13 8.88 -42.37
CA ARG A 1082 -11.47 10.20 -42.17
C ARG A 1082 -10.53 10.20 -40.97
N ILE A 1083 -10.97 9.65 -39.84
CA ILE A 1083 -10.16 9.52 -38.61
C ILE A 1083 -8.82 8.84 -38.94
N LEU A 1084 -8.84 7.84 -39.82
CA LEU A 1084 -7.67 7.04 -40.22
C LEU A 1084 -6.76 7.64 -41.30
N ILE A 1085 -7.03 8.85 -41.83
CA ILE A 1085 -6.16 9.54 -42.82
C ILE A 1085 -5.73 10.96 -42.43
N GLY A 1086 -6.28 11.54 -41.36
CA GLY A 1086 -5.98 12.91 -40.90
C GLY A 1086 -6.85 13.98 -41.57
#